data_AF-A0A9D6DCG5-F1
#
_entry.id   AF-A0A9D6DCG5-F1
#
_cell.length_a   1.000
_cell.length_b   1.000
_cell.length_c   1.000
_cell.angle_alpha   90.00
_cell.angle_beta   90.00
_cell.angle_gamma   90.00
#
_symmetry.space_group_name_H-M   'P 1'
#
loop_
_entity.id
_entity.type
_entity.pdbx_description
1 polymer ?
#
loop_
_entity_poly.entity_id
_entity_poly.type
_entity_poly.pdbx_seq_one_letter_code
_entity_poly.pdbx_strand_id
1 'polypeptide(L)'
;MTTITFHPYAPGITGSEGNRLGSIDPRLSRTNYFDGQLLKASDLTRDQIYLDERLLELGQVLGSGIAQGLEVELVQNHLLQVKPGIAVAPSGRVLQLSGKTLEINLQDSGFIASLNKGLYRRFNRGLYAVALCYAEVVDGVSEAYPADLTSRREMQVSRYAEGVELALIPLNIALPHGDEISIRAALAQQFIGQGGHFSLPTDEAVPLGLIAIDNACPQWLDLGLVRRPLRRPNLSNALQLDLAAHYRELFADVLAARQTGGLQNNFAASSYFRLLPPFGPLPKGSIDPINGRQSYFPKDYEVAIAPVRRADLPSIIEESAHLAPMDMERDADADIMVLVPMSDQAFALRARQLEKPAQEQVPNKKLSLSNGLALRLFTQPPAHLIDTDTDAWKMIWAEAEPNELVYVRRPPRTAETNVSAVVLARGFDLPQKGPGADIINEQFKKLEAENKALNKKITELQASATATDAVSQQKFKELATALDEANSKASTLQGARDTAQSKLSEAETKLNTLKAEIEQLKKKQAELGSSATTGTANPASINKENERLQQQIKEHIDRYQTLEASLGQTRQELQQKINLAVSLQAERNNIQLKLTDAETRLKTPNMELEQLKQKLSALNSSAATGAADLASARKENEKLQLQINEYANRHQTLEASLGQTRQELQQKINLAASLQAERNDFQLKLTEANKAKTAAEIDTKSVQQKLSSITSETNSLIQELKQRTDLPVTLQTRLSGMEKTISVLGKGVLINKLPGGIS
;
A
#
# COMPACT_ATOMS: atom_id res chain seq x y z
N MET A 1 -61.47 45.57 -24.17
CA MET A 1 -60.98 44.20 -23.91
C MET A 1 -59.73 44.01 -24.77
N THR A 2 -58.55 43.95 -24.16
CA THR A 2 -57.29 43.69 -24.87
C THR A 2 -57.15 42.20 -25.11
N THR A 3 -57.31 41.79 -26.36
CA THR A 3 -57.19 40.39 -26.79
C THR A 3 -55.74 39.95 -26.66
N ILE A 4 -55.43 39.10 -25.68
CA ILE A 4 -54.12 38.48 -25.55
C ILE A 4 -54.05 37.34 -26.56
N THR A 5 -53.30 37.52 -27.65
CA THR A 5 -52.98 36.47 -28.61
C THR A 5 -51.79 35.65 -28.12
N PHE A 6 -52.04 34.40 -27.73
CA PHE A 6 -51.01 33.43 -27.40
C PHE A 6 -50.41 32.85 -28.69
N HIS A 7 -49.12 33.09 -28.95
CA HIS A 7 -48.40 32.42 -30.02
C HIS A 7 -47.72 31.18 -29.43
N PRO A 8 -47.95 29.97 -29.98
CA PRO A 8 -47.27 28.77 -29.51
C PRO A 8 -45.76 28.87 -29.80
N TYR A 9 -44.96 28.37 -28.85
CA TYR A 9 -43.52 28.20 -29.00
C TYR A 9 -43.22 27.31 -30.21
N ALA A 10 -42.62 27.88 -31.26
CA ALA A 10 -42.07 27.14 -32.39
C ALA A 10 -40.54 27.03 -32.21
N PRO A 11 -40.01 25.85 -31.82
CA PRO A 11 -38.56 25.68 -31.76
C PRO A 11 -37.96 25.79 -33.17
N GLY A 12 -36.99 26.69 -33.35
CA GLY A 12 -36.06 26.64 -34.48
C GLY A 12 -36.35 27.48 -35.72
N ILE A 13 -37.26 28.45 -35.70
CA ILE A 13 -37.45 29.35 -36.87
C ILE A 13 -37.58 30.82 -36.48
N THR A 14 -36.64 31.65 -36.95
CA THR A 14 -36.68 33.08 -37.36
C THR A 14 -35.21 33.56 -37.41
N GLY A 15 -34.69 34.34 -38.36
CA GLY A 15 -35.17 35.04 -39.57
C GLY A 15 -33.99 35.95 -40.02
N SER A 16 -33.97 36.39 -41.29
CA SER A 16 -32.82 36.94 -42.04
C SER A 16 -32.13 38.25 -41.55
N GLU A 17 -32.53 38.89 -40.44
CA GLU A 17 -31.79 40.04 -39.84
C GLU A 17 -31.76 40.08 -38.29
N GLY A 18 -32.12 39.00 -37.58
CA GLY A 18 -32.31 39.03 -36.12
C GLY A 18 -31.15 38.40 -35.32
N ASN A 19 -30.39 39.21 -34.58
CA ASN A 19 -29.40 38.74 -33.61
C ASN A 19 -30.03 37.73 -32.62
N ARG A 20 -29.53 36.49 -32.65
CA ARG A 20 -29.87 35.42 -31.72
C ARG A 20 -29.39 35.81 -30.31
N LEU A 21 -30.31 35.96 -29.36
CA LEU A 21 -29.98 36.06 -27.93
C LEU A 21 -29.79 34.68 -27.25
N GLY A 22 -29.84 33.59 -28.01
CA GLY A 22 -29.51 32.25 -27.53
C GLY A 22 -28.03 31.94 -27.78
N SER A 23 -27.26 31.72 -26.71
CA SER A 23 -25.89 31.19 -26.78
C SER A 23 -25.96 29.75 -27.30
N ILE A 24 -25.80 29.57 -28.60
CA ILE A 24 -25.57 28.24 -29.17
C ILE A 24 -24.17 27.83 -28.75
N ASP A 25 -24.06 26.85 -27.86
CA ASP A 25 -22.76 26.31 -27.47
C ASP A 25 -22.17 25.49 -28.62
N PRO A 26 -21.03 25.92 -29.21
CA PRO A 26 -20.40 25.16 -30.29
C PRO A 26 -19.90 23.77 -29.84
N ARG A 27 -19.67 23.56 -28.54
CA ARG A 27 -19.21 22.27 -27.98
C ARG A 27 -20.31 21.22 -27.91
N LEU A 28 -21.57 21.66 -27.87
CA LEU A 28 -22.75 20.80 -27.93
C LEU A 28 -23.24 20.58 -29.38
N SER A 29 -22.34 20.66 -30.36
CA SER A 29 -22.63 20.35 -31.75
C SER A 29 -22.32 18.89 -32.06
N ARG A 30 -23.22 18.20 -32.78
CA ARG A 30 -23.04 16.80 -33.20
C ARG A 30 -23.13 16.68 -34.72
N THR A 31 -22.44 15.69 -35.27
CA THR A 31 -22.53 15.38 -36.70
C THR A 31 -23.89 14.73 -36.99
N ASN A 32 -24.55 15.18 -38.07
CA ASN A 32 -25.79 14.58 -38.55
C ASN A 32 -25.45 13.53 -39.62
N TYR A 33 -25.64 12.25 -39.29
CA TYR A 33 -25.36 11.15 -40.21
C TYR A 33 -26.49 10.98 -41.22
N PHE A 34 -26.17 11.00 -42.52
CA PHE A 34 -27.11 10.69 -43.60
C PHE A 34 -26.39 10.05 -44.79
N ASP A 35 -27.14 9.34 -45.62
CA ASP A 35 -26.61 8.62 -46.77
C ASP A 35 -25.99 9.57 -47.80
N GLY A 36 -24.77 9.26 -48.23
CA GLY A 36 -24.02 10.05 -49.22
C GLY A 36 -23.01 11.04 -48.63
N GLN A 37 -22.95 11.23 -47.31
CA GLN A 37 -21.88 12.00 -46.67
C GLN A 37 -20.63 11.14 -46.41
N LEU A 38 -19.45 11.66 -46.77
CA LEU A 38 -18.17 11.06 -46.41
C LEU A 38 -17.78 11.42 -44.97
N LEU A 39 -17.48 10.40 -44.16
CA LEU A 39 -17.05 10.56 -42.78
C LEU A 39 -15.62 11.11 -42.71
N LYS A 40 -15.41 12.22 -41.98
CA LYS A 40 -14.07 12.79 -41.73
C LYS A 40 -13.65 12.59 -40.27
N ALA A 41 -12.34 12.60 -40.02
CA ALA A 41 -11.79 12.59 -38.67
C ALA A 41 -12.35 13.73 -37.80
N SER A 42 -12.52 14.93 -38.39
CA SER A 42 -13.11 16.08 -37.70
C SER A 42 -14.55 15.85 -37.23
N ASP A 43 -15.31 15.01 -37.93
CA ASP A 43 -16.69 14.69 -37.57
C ASP A 43 -16.74 13.72 -36.37
N LEU A 44 -15.83 12.74 -36.34
CA LEU A 44 -15.66 11.84 -35.19
C LEU A 44 -15.13 12.58 -33.96
N THR A 45 -14.16 13.48 -34.12
CA THR A 45 -13.66 14.31 -33.02
C THR A 45 -14.76 15.22 -32.45
N ARG A 46 -15.61 15.78 -33.31
CA ARG A 46 -16.77 16.57 -32.86
C ARG A 46 -17.71 15.73 -32.01
N ASP A 47 -18.02 14.51 -32.44
CA ASP A 47 -18.91 13.62 -31.70
C ASP A 47 -18.29 13.14 -30.37
N GLN A 48 -16.97 12.93 -30.32
CA GLN A 48 -16.24 12.64 -29.07
C GLN A 48 -16.37 13.79 -28.07
N ILE A 49 -16.10 15.03 -28.52
CA ILE A 49 -16.24 16.23 -27.68
C ILE A 49 -17.70 16.39 -27.22
N TYR A 50 -18.67 16.21 -28.12
CA TYR A 50 -20.08 16.29 -27.80
C TYR A 50 -20.48 15.31 -26.68
N LEU A 51 -20.01 14.05 -26.77
CA LEU A 51 -20.31 13.03 -25.77
C LEU A 51 -19.60 13.33 -24.44
N ASP A 52 -18.32 13.75 -24.46
CA ASP A 52 -17.59 14.11 -23.24
C ASP A 52 -18.28 15.28 -22.52
N GLU A 53 -18.59 16.36 -23.24
CA GLU A 53 -19.29 17.53 -22.67
C GLU A 53 -20.67 17.17 -22.10
N ARG A 54 -21.43 16.28 -22.77
CA ARG A 54 -22.71 15.77 -22.22
C ARG A 54 -22.54 14.94 -20.95
N LEU A 55 -21.46 14.16 -20.84
CA LEU A 55 -21.16 13.40 -19.63
C LEU A 55 -20.70 14.32 -18.49
N LEU A 56 -19.90 15.35 -18.80
CA LEU A 56 -19.52 16.39 -17.86
C LEU A 56 -20.74 17.14 -17.32
N GLU A 57 -21.67 17.57 -18.18
CA GLU A 57 -22.93 18.18 -17.75
C GLU A 57 -23.72 17.29 -16.79
N LEU A 58 -23.80 15.99 -17.08
CA LEU A 58 -24.49 15.02 -16.21
C LEU A 58 -23.79 14.90 -14.85
N GLY A 59 -22.45 14.90 -14.83
CA GLY A 59 -21.67 14.96 -13.59
C GLY A 59 -21.89 16.24 -12.79
N GLN A 60 -21.94 17.40 -13.45
CA GLN A 60 -22.21 18.69 -12.81
C GLN A 60 -23.59 18.73 -12.13
N VAL A 61 -24.59 18.07 -12.72
CA VAL A 61 -25.93 17.95 -12.12
C VAL A 61 -25.91 17.13 -10.82
N LEU A 62 -25.08 16.08 -10.74
CA LEU A 62 -24.89 15.30 -9.51
C LEU A 62 -24.17 16.15 -8.44
N GLY A 63 -23.28 17.04 -8.88
CA GLY A 63 -22.48 17.92 -8.06
C GLY A 63 -21.03 17.46 -7.94
N SER A 64 -20.24 18.17 -7.15
CA SER A 64 -18.79 17.93 -7.01
C SER A 64 -18.42 17.48 -5.59
N GLY A 65 -17.35 16.70 -5.48
CA GLY A 65 -16.80 16.25 -4.20
C GLY A 65 -16.54 14.74 -4.17
N ILE A 66 -16.20 14.25 -2.99
CA ILE A 66 -15.80 12.86 -2.77
C ILE A 66 -17.05 12.01 -2.54
N ALA A 67 -17.26 11.02 -3.41
CA ALA A 67 -18.37 10.09 -3.28
C ALA A 67 -18.05 8.98 -2.27
N GLN A 68 -16.84 8.44 -2.32
CA GLN A 68 -16.40 7.35 -1.46
C GLN A 68 -14.88 7.26 -1.37
N GLY A 69 -14.34 6.93 -0.19
CA GLY A 69 -12.92 6.65 -0.01
C GLY A 69 -12.04 7.90 -0.16
N LEU A 70 -10.89 7.76 -0.83
CA LEU A 70 -9.89 8.84 -1.02
C LEU A 70 -9.40 9.46 0.29
N GLU A 71 -9.35 8.67 1.36
CA GLU A 71 -8.78 9.12 2.64
C GLU A 71 -7.30 9.45 2.46
N VAL A 72 -6.88 10.58 3.00
CA VAL A 72 -5.50 11.05 2.95
C VAL A 72 -4.94 11.04 4.36
N GLU A 73 -3.75 10.47 4.51
CA GLU A 73 -3.03 10.39 5.77
C GLU A 73 -1.58 10.80 5.57
N LEU A 74 -1.03 11.55 6.54
CA LEU A 74 0.39 11.87 6.60
C LEU A 74 1.06 10.95 7.62
N VAL A 75 1.65 9.86 7.14
CA VAL A 75 2.33 8.85 7.96
C VAL A 75 3.75 9.33 8.26
N GLN A 76 4.16 9.19 9.52
CA GLN A 76 5.52 9.54 9.99
C GLN A 76 5.95 10.99 9.65
N ASN A 77 5.02 11.92 9.45
CA ASN A 77 5.27 13.32 9.10
C ASN A 77 6.07 13.53 7.79
N HIS A 78 6.01 12.59 6.84
CA HIS A 78 6.65 12.77 5.52
C HIS A 78 6.07 11.90 4.40
N LEU A 79 5.44 10.77 4.74
CA LEU A 79 4.84 9.86 3.77
C LEU A 79 3.36 10.18 3.61
N LEU A 80 2.97 10.72 2.46
CA LEU A 80 1.58 10.99 2.13
C LEU A 80 0.95 9.76 1.48
N GLN A 81 -0.11 9.23 2.09
CA GLN A 81 -0.84 8.07 1.59
C GLN A 81 -2.28 8.46 1.21
N VAL A 82 -2.76 7.98 0.06
CA VAL A 82 -4.13 8.19 -0.42
C VAL A 82 -4.77 6.86 -0.76
N LYS A 83 -5.82 6.49 -0.03
CA LYS A 83 -6.54 5.22 -0.25
C LYS A 83 -7.41 5.28 -1.52
N PRO A 84 -7.70 4.13 -2.15
CA PRO A 84 -8.65 4.04 -3.27
C PRO A 84 -10.00 4.71 -2.99
N GLY A 85 -10.64 5.19 -4.04
CA GLY A 85 -11.95 5.84 -3.94
C GLY A 85 -12.38 6.55 -5.21
N ILE A 86 -13.51 7.23 -5.13
CA ILE A 86 -14.21 7.88 -6.25
C ILE A 86 -14.62 9.29 -5.84
N ALA A 87 -14.40 10.25 -6.73
CA ALA A 87 -14.86 11.62 -6.61
C ALA A 87 -15.39 12.14 -7.95
N VAL A 88 -16.12 13.26 -7.89
CA VAL A 88 -16.57 14.02 -9.06
C VAL A 88 -15.95 15.40 -8.98
N ALA A 89 -15.22 15.79 -10.03
CA ALA A 89 -14.60 17.10 -10.14
C ALA A 89 -15.65 18.20 -10.38
N PRO A 90 -15.35 19.48 -10.10
CA PRO A 90 -16.23 20.61 -10.45
C PRO A 90 -16.64 20.64 -11.92
N SER A 91 -15.79 20.15 -12.84
CA SER A 91 -16.12 19.99 -14.26
C SER A 91 -17.21 18.95 -14.54
N GLY A 92 -17.52 18.07 -13.57
CA GLY A 92 -18.40 16.91 -13.73
C GLY A 92 -17.67 15.61 -14.06
N ARG A 93 -16.34 15.66 -14.25
CA ARG A 93 -15.55 14.45 -14.54
C ARG A 93 -15.47 13.52 -13.34
N VAL A 94 -15.66 12.23 -13.57
CA VAL A 94 -15.49 11.20 -12.53
C VAL A 94 -14.01 10.86 -12.38
N LEU A 95 -13.48 11.03 -11.18
CA LEU A 95 -12.11 10.68 -10.82
C LEU A 95 -12.12 9.42 -9.96
N GLN A 96 -11.55 8.34 -10.47
CA GLN A 96 -11.52 7.05 -9.77
C GLN A 96 -10.09 6.56 -9.58
N LEU A 97 -9.70 6.38 -8.31
CA LEU A 97 -8.49 5.67 -7.93
C LEU A 97 -8.86 4.22 -7.58
N SER A 98 -8.51 3.27 -8.46
CA SER A 98 -8.86 1.85 -8.30
C SER A 98 -7.71 0.98 -7.79
N GLY A 99 -7.98 0.15 -6.76
CA GLY A 99 -7.20 -1.05 -6.45
C GLY A 99 -5.82 -0.87 -5.80
N LYS A 100 -5.27 0.36 -5.74
CA LYS A 100 -3.97 0.64 -5.10
C LYS A 100 -4.00 1.95 -4.32
N THR A 101 -3.42 1.93 -3.12
CA THR A 101 -3.10 3.14 -2.36
C THR A 101 -1.96 3.87 -3.06
N LEU A 102 -2.11 5.18 -3.27
CA LEU A 102 -1.01 6.02 -3.74
C LEU A 102 -0.17 6.44 -2.55
N GLU A 103 1.14 6.33 -2.66
CA GLU A 103 2.08 6.70 -1.61
C GLU A 103 3.19 7.56 -2.21
N ILE A 104 3.50 8.69 -1.55
CA ILE A 104 4.59 9.57 -1.96
C ILE A 104 5.34 10.09 -0.73
N ASN A 105 6.67 9.97 -0.75
CA ASN A 105 7.54 10.58 0.24
C ASN A 105 7.81 12.04 -0.12
N LEU A 106 7.29 12.97 0.67
CA LEU A 106 7.42 14.42 0.45
C LEU A 106 8.83 14.96 0.72
N GLN A 107 9.72 14.14 1.29
CA GLN A 107 11.12 14.49 1.52
C GLN A 107 12.07 13.92 0.45
N ASP A 108 11.60 13.05 -0.44
CA ASP A 108 12.44 12.50 -1.52
C ASP A 108 12.63 13.51 -2.65
N SER A 109 13.61 14.40 -2.48
CA SER A 109 13.94 15.43 -3.47
C SER A 109 14.35 14.88 -4.84
N GLY A 110 14.89 13.66 -4.91
CA GLY A 110 15.30 13.04 -6.17
C GLY A 110 14.08 12.59 -6.97
N PHE A 111 13.14 11.93 -6.29
CA PHE A 111 11.87 11.52 -6.88
C PHE A 111 10.97 12.72 -7.21
N ILE A 112 10.91 13.74 -6.34
CA ILE A 112 10.18 14.98 -6.64
C ILE A 112 10.75 15.65 -7.90
N ALA A 113 12.07 15.71 -8.04
CA ALA A 113 12.71 16.28 -9.22
C ALA A 113 12.40 15.49 -10.50
N SER A 114 12.37 14.16 -10.44
CA SER A 114 12.06 13.34 -11.62
C SER A 114 10.61 13.51 -12.08
N LEU A 115 9.65 13.52 -11.15
CA LEU A 115 8.24 13.77 -11.43
C LEU A 115 8.00 15.15 -12.05
N ASN A 116 8.74 16.17 -11.58
CA ASN A 116 8.58 17.55 -12.03
C ASN A 116 9.53 17.95 -13.19
N LYS A 117 10.11 16.99 -13.91
CA LYS A 117 11.05 17.24 -15.04
C LYS A 117 12.20 18.19 -14.66
N GLY A 118 12.63 18.15 -13.40
CA GLY A 118 13.71 18.98 -12.85
C GLY A 118 13.33 20.42 -12.48
N LEU A 119 12.09 20.85 -12.71
CA LEU A 119 11.62 22.23 -12.40
C LEU A 119 11.53 22.48 -10.90
N TYR A 120 11.06 21.48 -10.14
CA TYR A 120 10.92 21.55 -8.70
C TYR A 120 11.73 20.42 -8.06
N ARG A 121 12.69 20.77 -7.19
CA ARG A 121 13.47 19.79 -6.41
C ARG A 121 13.05 19.69 -4.96
N ARG A 122 12.43 20.75 -4.45
CA ARG A 122 11.94 20.90 -3.07
C ARG A 122 10.71 21.79 -3.09
N PHE A 123 9.88 21.62 -2.08
CA PHE A 123 8.73 22.49 -1.86
C PHE A 123 9.16 23.79 -1.17
N ASN A 124 8.62 24.90 -1.66
CA ASN A 124 8.79 26.19 -1.00
C ASN A 124 7.93 26.24 0.26
N ARG A 125 8.24 27.16 1.17
CA ARG A 125 7.37 27.42 2.32
C ARG A 125 6.01 27.91 1.83
N GLY A 126 4.93 27.24 2.22
CA GLY A 126 3.59 27.60 1.77
C GLY A 126 2.52 26.58 2.14
N LEU A 127 1.29 26.91 1.76
CA LEU A 127 0.15 26.00 1.83
C LEU A 127 -0.05 25.33 0.48
N TYR A 128 -0.26 24.01 0.50
CA TYR A 128 -0.48 23.21 -0.69
C TYR A 128 -1.78 22.43 -0.53
N ALA A 129 -2.60 22.39 -1.58
CA ALA A 129 -3.72 21.48 -1.64
C ALA A 129 -3.26 20.13 -2.20
N VAL A 130 -3.53 19.06 -1.47
CA VAL A 130 -3.45 17.69 -1.97
C VAL A 130 -4.69 17.47 -2.83
N ALA A 131 -4.53 17.31 -4.13
CA ALA A 131 -5.63 17.18 -5.08
C ALA A 131 -5.49 15.94 -5.94
N LEU A 132 -6.61 15.25 -6.17
CA LEU A 132 -6.71 14.22 -7.19
C LEU A 132 -7.09 14.90 -8.50
N CYS A 133 -6.26 14.74 -9.53
CA CYS A 133 -6.45 15.36 -10.84
C CYS A 133 -6.70 14.29 -11.90
N TYR A 134 -7.46 14.64 -12.93
CA TYR A 134 -7.52 13.86 -14.16
C TYR A 134 -6.13 13.83 -14.82
N ALA A 135 -5.74 12.64 -15.29
CA ALA A 135 -4.48 12.45 -16.00
C ALA A 135 -4.70 11.64 -17.27
N GLU A 136 -4.06 12.08 -18.35
CA GLU A 136 -4.05 11.40 -19.63
C GLU A 136 -2.59 11.12 -20.02
N VAL A 137 -2.28 9.85 -20.29
CA VAL A 137 -0.94 9.40 -20.65
C VAL A 137 -1.00 8.74 -22.03
N VAL A 138 -0.02 9.06 -22.88
CA VAL A 138 0.12 8.41 -24.19
C VAL A 138 0.38 6.90 -23.99
N ASP A 139 -0.51 6.07 -24.52
CA ASP A 139 -0.45 4.60 -24.45
C ASP A 139 -0.33 4.01 -25.87
N GLY A 140 0.74 4.42 -26.56
CA GLY A 140 1.09 3.90 -27.87
C GLY A 140 1.21 4.97 -28.94
N VAL A 141 2.01 4.64 -29.94
CA VAL A 141 2.30 5.50 -31.09
C VAL A 141 2.17 4.64 -32.33
N SER A 142 1.51 5.17 -33.37
CA SER A 142 1.37 4.53 -34.66
C SER A 142 1.84 5.45 -35.77
N GLU A 143 2.25 4.85 -36.89
CA GLU A 143 2.62 5.58 -38.08
C GLU A 143 1.36 6.11 -38.77
N ALA A 144 1.24 7.43 -38.89
CA ALA A 144 0.22 8.04 -39.70
C ALA A 144 0.62 7.93 -41.17
N TYR A 145 -0.23 7.25 -41.96
CA TYR A 145 0.01 7.13 -43.39
C TYR A 145 -0.14 8.50 -44.06
N PRO A 146 0.86 8.94 -44.85
CA PRO A 146 0.82 10.21 -45.52
C PRO A 146 -0.37 10.28 -46.51
N ALA A 147 -1.09 11.41 -46.50
CA ALA A 147 -2.20 11.64 -47.42
C ALA A 147 -1.75 11.73 -48.89
N ASP A 148 -0.49 12.13 -49.11
CA ASP A 148 0.14 12.20 -50.43
C ASP A 148 1.43 11.38 -50.48
N LEU A 149 1.72 10.74 -51.61
CA LEU A 149 2.91 9.90 -51.84
C LEU A 149 4.25 10.62 -51.58
N THR A 150 4.26 11.96 -51.64
CA THR A 150 5.44 12.81 -51.40
C THR A 150 5.58 13.27 -49.96
N SER A 151 4.54 13.11 -49.12
CA SER A 151 4.57 13.56 -47.73
C SER A 151 5.30 12.57 -46.82
N ARG A 152 5.99 13.09 -45.80
CA ARG A 152 6.76 12.26 -44.87
C ARG A 152 5.80 11.50 -43.94
N ARG A 153 6.17 10.27 -43.61
CA ARG A 153 5.52 9.48 -42.57
C ARG A 153 5.78 10.15 -41.23
N GLU A 154 4.71 10.37 -40.47
CA GLU A 154 4.77 10.96 -39.14
C GLU A 154 4.31 9.92 -38.11
N MET A 155 4.95 9.93 -36.94
CA MET A 155 4.51 9.13 -35.81
C MET A 155 3.46 9.93 -35.05
N GLN A 156 2.26 9.37 -34.90
CA GLN A 156 1.16 9.99 -34.17
C GLN A 156 0.73 9.12 -32.99
N VAL A 157 0.14 9.75 -31.97
CA VAL A 157 -0.39 9.02 -30.82
C VAL A 157 -1.52 8.12 -31.29
N SER A 158 -1.42 6.82 -30.98
CA SER A 158 -2.43 5.85 -31.39
C SER A 158 -3.53 5.68 -30.35
N ARG A 159 -3.20 5.90 -29.08
CA ARG A 159 -4.11 5.71 -27.95
C ARG A 159 -3.64 6.53 -26.77
N TYR A 160 -4.60 7.00 -25.99
CA TYR A 160 -4.39 7.55 -24.66
C TYR A 160 -4.95 6.59 -23.61
N ALA A 161 -4.24 6.50 -22.49
CA ALA A 161 -4.71 5.87 -21.27
C ALA A 161 -5.09 6.97 -20.29
N GLU A 162 -6.32 6.91 -19.81
CA GLU A 162 -6.87 7.87 -18.86
C GLU A 162 -6.84 7.31 -17.44
N GLY A 163 -6.71 8.20 -16.46
CA GLY A 163 -6.71 7.84 -15.06
C GLY A 163 -6.69 9.06 -14.17
N VAL A 164 -6.06 8.90 -13.02
CA VAL A 164 -5.93 9.96 -12.02
C VAL A 164 -4.50 10.05 -11.54
N GLU A 165 -4.06 11.25 -11.23
CA GLU A 165 -2.78 11.50 -10.57
C GLU A 165 -2.96 12.33 -9.31
N LEU A 166 -2.03 12.18 -8.37
CA LEU A 166 -1.98 12.99 -7.17
C LEU A 166 -1.10 14.20 -7.42
N ALA A 167 -1.67 15.39 -7.26
CA ALA A 167 -0.95 16.66 -7.42
C ALA A 167 -0.91 17.42 -6.09
N LEU A 168 0.21 18.09 -5.86
CA LEU A 168 0.35 19.11 -4.81
C LEU A 168 0.27 20.48 -5.46
N ILE A 169 -0.86 21.15 -5.28
CA ILE A 169 -1.13 22.44 -5.89
C ILE A 169 -0.80 23.56 -4.89
N PRO A 170 0.19 24.43 -5.15
CA PRO A 170 0.49 25.54 -4.26
C PRO A 170 -0.68 26.54 -4.24
N LEU A 171 -1.11 26.93 -3.05
CA LEU A 171 -2.15 27.94 -2.89
C LEU A 171 -1.55 29.34 -2.88
N ASN A 172 -2.27 30.31 -3.45
CA ASN A 172 -1.88 31.72 -3.40
C ASN A 172 -2.22 32.37 -2.05
N ILE A 173 -1.92 31.66 -0.96
CA ILE A 173 -2.15 32.07 0.43
C ILE A 173 -0.84 31.81 1.17
N ALA A 174 -0.24 32.87 1.71
CA ALA A 174 0.99 32.74 2.46
C ALA A 174 0.74 31.95 3.75
N LEU A 175 1.65 31.04 4.09
CA LEU A 175 1.61 30.31 5.36
C LEU A 175 1.84 31.32 6.51
N PRO A 176 0.86 31.54 7.42
CA PRO A 176 1.05 32.40 8.58
C PRO A 176 2.13 31.84 9.52
N HIS A 177 2.69 32.69 10.37
CA HIS A 177 3.63 32.26 11.41
C HIS A 177 2.84 32.01 12.71
N GLY A 178 3.13 30.93 13.43
CA GLY A 178 2.48 30.62 14.69
C GLY A 178 2.39 29.13 14.96
N ASP A 179 1.61 28.79 15.99
CA ASP A 179 1.25 27.42 16.33
C ASP A 179 0.27 26.82 15.30
N GLU A 180 0.38 25.53 15.04
CA GLU A 180 -0.43 24.81 14.04
C GLU A 180 -1.93 25.05 14.26
N ILE A 181 -2.39 24.85 15.50
CA ILE A 181 -3.81 24.93 15.87
C ILE A 181 -4.35 26.33 15.58
N SER A 182 -3.56 27.35 15.95
CA SER A 182 -3.92 28.76 15.74
C SER A 182 -3.98 29.12 14.25
N ILE A 183 -3.05 28.58 13.45
CA ILE A 183 -3.03 28.79 12.00
C ILE A 183 -4.27 28.16 11.36
N ARG A 184 -4.56 26.89 11.66
CA ARG A 184 -5.72 26.16 11.12
C ARG A 184 -7.04 26.85 11.46
N ALA A 185 -7.20 27.28 12.72
CA ALA A 185 -8.37 28.04 13.16
C ALA A 185 -8.56 29.37 12.41
N ALA A 186 -7.46 30.08 12.12
CA ALA A 186 -7.52 31.33 11.35
C ALA A 186 -7.91 31.09 9.88
N LEU A 187 -7.40 30.01 9.28
CA LEU A 187 -7.70 29.63 7.90
C LEU A 187 -9.17 29.24 7.69
N ALA A 188 -9.86 28.72 8.71
CA ALA A 188 -11.29 28.41 8.64
C ALA A 188 -12.15 29.63 8.24
N GLN A 189 -11.83 30.81 8.74
CA GLN A 189 -12.56 32.03 8.37
C GLN A 189 -12.35 32.41 6.89
N GLN A 190 -11.16 32.15 6.35
CA GLN A 190 -10.80 32.46 4.97
C GLN A 190 -11.38 31.45 3.96
N PHE A 191 -11.32 30.15 4.27
CA PHE A 191 -11.78 29.08 3.38
C PHE A 191 -13.26 28.73 3.52
N ILE A 192 -13.91 29.10 4.62
CA ILE A 192 -15.29 28.70 4.93
C ILE A 192 -16.14 29.91 5.34
N GLY A 193 -15.64 30.79 6.22
CA GLY A 193 -16.48 31.80 6.89
C GLY A 193 -17.03 32.96 6.05
N GLN A 194 -16.27 33.55 5.12
CA GLN A 194 -16.68 34.78 4.40
C GLN A 194 -17.21 34.55 2.98
N GLY A 195 -18.03 33.52 2.77
CA GLY A 195 -18.49 33.13 1.43
C GLY A 195 -17.37 32.63 0.53
N GLY A 196 -16.22 32.28 1.13
CA GLY A 196 -15.07 31.74 0.44
C GLY A 196 -15.40 30.35 -0.08
N HIS A 197 -15.74 30.23 -1.35
CA HIS A 197 -15.69 28.95 -2.02
C HIS A 197 -14.22 28.65 -2.30
N PHE A 198 -13.65 27.70 -1.56
CA PHE A 198 -12.35 27.17 -1.94
C PHE A 198 -12.45 26.51 -3.31
N SER A 199 -11.78 27.09 -4.30
CA SER A 199 -11.65 26.53 -5.64
C SER A 199 -10.18 26.30 -5.94
N LEU A 200 -9.88 25.15 -6.53
CA LEU A 200 -8.56 24.90 -7.09
C LEU A 200 -8.39 25.72 -8.39
N PRO A 201 -7.15 25.91 -8.88
CA PRO A 201 -6.90 26.57 -10.16
C PRO A 201 -7.46 25.80 -11.37
N THR A 202 -7.83 24.52 -11.21
CA THR A 202 -8.41 23.67 -12.24
C THR A 202 -9.72 23.07 -11.75
N ASP A 203 -10.70 23.01 -12.66
CA ASP A 203 -12.01 22.41 -12.41
C ASP A 203 -12.02 20.89 -12.60
N GLU A 204 -10.91 20.31 -13.07
CA GLU A 204 -10.75 18.86 -13.27
C GLU A 204 -10.06 18.16 -12.08
N ALA A 205 -9.99 18.84 -10.93
CA ALA A 205 -9.39 18.32 -9.71
C ALA A 205 -10.33 18.38 -8.52
N VAL A 206 -10.16 17.43 -7.60
CA VAL A 206 -10.87 17.39 -6.32
C VAL A 206 -9.88 17.53 -5.17
N PRO A 207 -10.06 18.51 -4.27
CA PRO A 207 -9.20 18.64 -3.10
C PRO A 207 -9.50 17.54 -2.08
N LEU A 208 -8.44 16.90 -1.60
CA LEU A 208 -8.50 15.82 -0.64
C LEU A 208 -8.07 16.26 0.77
N GLY A 209 -7.16 17.25 0.87
CA GLY A 209 -6.63 17.79 2.11
C GLY A 209 -5.71 19.00 1.87
N LEU A 210 -5.42 19.75 2.93
CA LEU A 210 -4.55 20.92 2.94
C LEU A 210 -3.28 20.58 3.73
N ILE A 211 -2.12 20.75 3.14
CA ILE A 211 -0.83 20.48 3.78
C ILE A 211 -0.02 21.77 3.90
N ALA A 212 0.53 22.02 5.09
CA ALA A 212 1.50 23.09 5.29
C ALA A 212 2.90 22.54 5.14
N ILE A 213 3.73 23.23 4.36
CA ILE A 213 5.13 22.90 4.17
C ILE A 213 5.97 24.07 4.63
N ASP A 214 6.96 23.78 5.48
CA ASP A 214 8.00 24.72 5.87
C ASP A 214 9.37 24.05 5.80
N ASN A 215 10.36 24.77 5.28
CA ASN A 215 11.71 24.25 5.04
C ASN A 215 11.76 22.90 4.29
N ALA A 216 10.89 22.70 3.30
CA ALA A 216 10.72 21.46 2.54
C ALA A 216 10.27 20.24 3.36
N CYS A 217 9.76 20.45 4.58
CA CYS A 217 9.18 19.42 5.43
C CYS A 217 7.68 19.70 5.63
N PRO A 218 6.80 18.70 5.45
CA PRO A 218 5.40 18.87 5.79
C PRO A 218 5.27 18.99 7.31
N GLN A 219 4.48 19.97 7.76
CA GLN A 219 4.26 20.27 9.16
C GLN A 219 2.99 19.57 9.67
N TRP A 220 1.89 19.79 8.95
CA TRP A 220 0.57 19.26 9.30
C TRP A 220 -0.31 19.08 8.07
N LEU A 221 -1.33 18.24 8.21
CA LEU A 221 -2.35 17.93 7.21
C LEU A 221 -3.73 18.20 7.83
N ASP A 222 -4.54 19.06 7.18
CA ASP A 222 -5.92 19.33 7.56
C ASP A 222 -6.87 18.83 6.47
N LEU A 223 -7.84 17.99 6.82
CA LEU A 223 -8.84 17.51 5.86
C LEU A 223 -10.04 18.45 5.82
N GLY A 224 -10.59 18.82 6.98
CA GLY A 224 -11.85 19.54 7.10
C GLY A 224 -11.90 20.92 6.41
N LEU A 225 -10.77 21.59 6.21
CA LEU A 225 -10.72 22.90 5.55
C LEU A 225 -11.08 22.85 4.06
N VAL A 226 -10.67 21.80 3.34
CA VAL A 226 -10.82 21.73 1.86
C VAL A 226 -11.54 20.50 1.36
N ARG A 227 -11.52 19.39 2.11
CA ARG A 227 -12.16 18.13 1.72
C ARG A 227 -13.67 18.28 1.76
N ARG A 228 -14.36 17.93 0.67
CA ARG A 228 -15.83 18.04 0.57
C ARG A 228 -16.46 16.72 0.16
N PRO A 229 -17.54 16.27 0.85
CA PRO A 229 -18.34 15.15 0.36
C PRO A 229 -19.07 15.54 -0.92
N LEU A 230 -19.38 14.56 -1.76
CA LEU A 230 -20.18 14.76 -2.96
C LEU A 230 -21.54 15.34 -2.59
N ARG A 231 -21.85 16.52 -3.12
CA ARG A 231 -23.12 17.21 -2.87
C ARG A 231 -23.47 18.13 -4.03
N ARG A 232 -24.75 18.47 -4.12
CA ARG A 232 -25.27 19.44 -5.08
C ARG A 232 -24.63 20.83 -4.84
N PRO A 233 -24.38 21.61 -5.89
CA PRO A 233 -23.66 22.88 -5.79
C PRO A 233 -24.37 23.92 -4.88
N ASN A 234 -25.70 23.87 -4.80
CA ASN A 234 -26.51 24.87 -4.09
C ASN A 234 -27.12 24.35 -2.77
N LEU A 235 -26.44 23.44 -2.08
CA LEU A 235 -26.91 22.97 -0.77
C LEU A 235 -26.82 24.10 0.27
N SER A 236 -27.94 24.46 0.89
CA SER A 236 -28.08 25.64 1.77
C SER A 236 -27.22 25.59 3.05
N ASN A 237 -26.95 24.40 3.59
CA ASN A 237 -26.16 24.18 4.81
C ASN A 237 -24.74 23.64 4.55
N ALA A 238 -24.29 23.69 3.29
CA ALA A 238 -22.98 23.17 2.86
C ALA A 238 -21.82 23.71 3.71
N LEU A 239 -21.78 25.02 3.90
CA LEU A 239 -20.72 25.73 4.60
C LEU A 239 -20.66 25.36 6.09
N GLN A 240 -21.82 25.17 6.71
CA GLN A 240 -21.96 24.75 8.11
C GLN A 240 -21.46 23.33 8.32
N LEU A 241 -21.78 22.41 7.41
CA LEU A 241 -21.30 21.03 7.46
C LEU A 241 -19.77 20.96 7.30
N ASP A 242 -19.21 21.78 6.41
CA ASP A 242 -17.76 21.87 6.20
C ASP A 242 -17.05 22.41 7.44
N LEU A 243 -17.60 23.47 8.02
CA LEU A 243 -17.09 24.06 9.25
C LEU A 243 -17.18 23.06 10.42
N ALA A 244 -18.26 22.28 10.51
CA ALA A 244 -18.42 21.26 11.54
C ALA A 244 -17.41 20.12 11.38
N ALA A 245 -17.10 19.71 10.14
CA ALA A 245 -16.07 18.72 9.87
C ALA A 245 -14.68 19.21 10.29
N HIS A 246 -14.30 20.43 9.91
CA HIS A 246 -13.06 21.07 10.33
C HIS A 246 -12.98 21.25 11.85
N TYR A 247 -14.05 21.76 12.46
CA TYR A 247 -14.11 21.96 13.90
C TYR A 247 -13.90 20.66 14.66
N ARG A 248 -14.52 19.55 14.22
CA ARG A 248 -14.37 18.23 14.88
C ARG A 248 -12.92 17.72 14.81
N GLU A 249 -12.27 17.89 13.67
CA GLU A 249 -10.86 17.52 13.48
C GLU A 249 -9.95 18.35 14.38
N LEU A 250 -10.03 19.68 14.26
CA LEU A 250 -9.23 20.60 15.07
C LEU A 250 -9.50 20.45 16.58
N PHE A 251 -10.75 20.15 16.96
CA PHE A 251 -11.13 19.89 18.34
C PHE A 251 -10.45 18.65 18.91
N ALA A 252 -10.35 17.57 18.13
CA ALA A 252 -9.61 16.38 18.53
C ALA A 252 -8.13 16.69 18.73
N ASP A 253 -7.53 17.48 17.83
CA ASP A 253 -6.13 17.89 17.92
C ASP A 253 -5.87 18.79 19.13
N VAL A 254 -6.77 19.72 19.44
CA VAL A 254 -6.70 20.56 20.66
C VAL A 254 -6.74 19.70 21.92
N LEU A 255 -7.65 18.72 21.99
CA LEU A 255 -7.72 17.82 23.14
C LEU A 255 -6.46 16.97 23.28
N ALA A 256 -5.93 16.43 22.18
CA ALA A 256 -4.69 15.65 22.17
C ALA A 256 -3.50 16.51 22.63
N ALA A 257 -3.33 17.72 22.06
CA ALA A 257 -2.26 18.64 22.43
C ALA A 257 -2.32 19.00 23.92
N ARG A 258 -3.51 19.30 24.46
CA ARG A 258 -3.69 19.61 25.89
C ARG A 258 -3.37 18.42 26.79
N GLN A 259 -3.78 17.21 26.42
CA GLN A 259 -3.47 15.99 27.16
C GLN A 259 -1.96 15.72 27.20
N THR A 260 -1.26 15.89 26.07
CA THR A 260 0.21 15.76 26.03
C THR A 260 0.92 16.84 26.88
N GLY A 261 0.33 18.03 26.99
CA GLY A 261 0.82 19.11 27.84
C GLY A 261 0.40 19.02 29.32
N GLY A 262 -0.33 17.99 29.74
CA GLY A 262 -0.80 17.82 31.12
C GLY A 262 -1.86 18.85 31.55
N LEU A 263 -2.52 19.52 30.59
CA LEU A 263 -3.56 20.51 30.85
C LEU A 263 -4.92 19.84 30.99
N GLN A 264 -5.79 20.41 31.84
CA GLN A 264 -7.16 19.91 32.02
C GLN A 264 -8.02 20.17 30.77
N ASN A 265 -9.07 19.35 30.59
CA ASN A 265 -10.06 19.48 29.51
C ASN A 265 -11.06 20.65 29.72
N ASN A 266 -10.72 21.60 30.59
CA ASN A 266 -11.46 22.83 30.79
C ASN A 266 -10.75 23.98 30.05
N PHE A 267 -11.39 24.54 29.03
CA PHE A 267 -10.87 25.69 28.28
C PHE A 267 -12.00 26.45 27.58
N ALA A 268 -11.75 27.73 27.29
CA ALA A 268 -12.68 28.57 26.53
C ALA A 268 -12.51 28.34 25.02
N ALA A 269 -13.63 28.26 24.29
CA ALA A 269 -13.64 28.10 22.84
C ALA A 269 -12.86 29.21 22.12
N SER A 270 -13.03 30.46 22.58
CA SER A 270 -12.38 31.65 22.03
C SER A 270 -10.84 31.63 22.13
N SER A 271 -10.26 30.73 22.94
CA SER A 271 -8.81 30.57 23.02
C SER A 271 -8.22 29.82 21.82
N TYR A 272 -9.01 29.00 21.12
CA TYR A 272 -8.54 28.13 20.04
C TYR A 272 -9.32 28.32 18.75
N PHE A 273 -10.61 28.66 18.84
CA PHE A 273 -11.52 28.76 17.72
C PHE A 273 -11.99 30.19 17.55
N ARG A 274 -11.85 30.72 16.33
CA ARG A 274 -12.42 32.02 15.96
C ARG A 274 -13.86 31.90 15.49
N LEU A 275 -14.14 30.85 14.72
CA LEU A 275 -15.45 30.55 14.16
C LEU A 275 -15.93 29.19 14.68
N LEU A 276 -17.12 29.15 15.27
CA LEU A 276 -17.76 27.90 15.69
C LEU A 276 -18.90 27.53 14.72
N PRO A 277 -19.01 26.24 14.35
CA PRO A 277 -20.19 25.75 13.65
C PRO A 277 -21.44 25.86 14.51
N PRO A 278 -22.64 25.82 13.91
CA PRO A 278 -23.88 25.80 14.68
C PRO A 278 -24.00 24.54 15.56
N PHE A 279 -23.30 23.46 15.25
CA PHE A 279 -23.27 22.25 16.09
C PHE A 279 -21.87 21.63 16.13
N GLY A 280 -21.54 20.92 17.20
CA GLY A 280 -20.27 20.22 17.29
C GLY A 280 -20.01 19.54 18.64
N PRO A 281 -18.91 18.79 18.75
CA PRO A 281 -18.48 18.20 20.02
C PRO A 281 -18.12 19.27 21.07
N LEU A 282 -18.26 18.91 22.33
CA LEU A 282 -17.98 19.77 23.48
C LEU A 282 -17.11 19.05 24.52
N PRO A 283 -16.13 19.73 25.16
CA PRO A 283 -15.34 19.11 26.21
C PRO A 283 -16.12 18.99 27.52
N LYS A 284 -16.33 17.76 28.01
CA LYS A 284 -17.05 17.46 29.27
C LYS A 284 -16.56 18.27 30.47
N GLY A 285 -15.27 18.57 30.55
CA GLY A 285 -14.68 19.32 31.68
C GLY A 285 -15.02 20.80 31.72
N SER A 286 -15.61 21.37 30.67
CA SER A 286 -15.95 22.80 30.58
C SER A 286 -17.39 23.11 30.98
N ILE A 287 -18.16 22.09 31.37
CA ILE A 287 -19.52 22.24 31.90
C ILE A 287 -19.62 21.53 33.25
N ASP A 288 -20.19 22.25 34.21
CA ASP A 288 -20.55 21.75 35.52
C ASP A 288 -22.06 21.95 35.75
N PRO A 289 -22.89 20.93 35.47
CA PRO A 289 -24.33 21.07 35.58
C PRO A 289 -24.81 21.08 37.04
N ILE A 290 -24.00 20.67 38.00
CA ILE A 290 -24.40 20.65 39.42
C ILE A 290 -24.42 22.08 39.97
N ASN A 291 -23.39 22.86 39.62
CA ASN A 291 -23.30 24.27 40.01
C ASN A 291 -23.90 25.22 38.97
N GLY A 292 -24.45 24.68 37.87
CA GLY A 292 -24.98 25.45 36.74
C GLY A 292 -23.91 26.32 36.08
N ARG A 293 -22.68 25.83 35.91
CA ARG A 293 -21.55 26.60 35.37
C ARG A 293 -21.11 26.12 34.00
N GLN A 294 -20.65 27.06 33.17
CA GLN A 294 -19.98 26.78 31.91
C GLN A 294 -18.77 27.72 31.72
N SER A 295 -17.70 27.20 31.11
CA SER A 295 -16.47 27.95 30.81
C SER A 295 -16.06 27.89 29.34
N TYR A 296 -16.81 27.17 28.51
CA TYR A 296 -16.48 26.96 27.10
C TYR A 296 -16.93 28.13 26.21
N PHE A 297 -18.18 28.57 26.34
CA PHE A 297 -18.74 29.65 25.54
C PHE A 297 -18.51 31.02 26.18
N PRO A 298 -18.51 32.11 25.38
CA PRO A 298 -18.46 33.48 25.91
C PRO A 298 -19.57 33.78 26.91
N LYS A 299 -19.38 34.83 27.72
CA LYS A 299 -20.33 35.18 28.80
C LYS A 299 -21.68 35.69 28.30
N ASP A 300 -21.70 36.28 27.11
CA ASP A 300 -22.89 36.90 26.55
C ASP A 300 -23.82 35.86 25.88
N TYR A 301 -23.40 34.60 25.80
CA TYR A 301 -24.15 33.52 25.19
C TYR A 301 -25.08 32.87 26.22
N GLU A 302 -26.32 32.60 25.81
CA GLU A 302 -27.27 31.85 26.64
C GLU A 302 -27.01 30.36 26.42
N VAL A 303 -26.55 29.66 27.46
CA VAL A 303 -26.27 28.22 27.37
C VAL A 303 -27.25 27.47 28.25
N ALA A 304 -27.91 26.47 27.69
CA ALA A 304 -28.74 25.52 28.42
C ALA A 304 -28.25 24.09 28.20
N ILE A 305 -28.54 23.19 29.13
CA ILE A 305 -28.25 21.74 29.01
C ILE A 305 -29.55 20.94 29.09
N ALA A 306 -29.71 19.94 28.22
CA ALA A 306 -30.88 19.08 28.20
C ALA A 306 -30.50 17.61 27.93
N PRO A 307 -31.12 16.64 28.63
CA PRO A 307 -31.05 15.23 28.25
C PRO A 307 -31.84 14.98 26.97
N VAL A 308 -31.33 14.14 26.06
CA VAL A 308 -31.97 13.81 24.77
C VAL A 308 -31.82 12.33 24.45
N ARG A 309 -32.80 11.74 23.76
CA ARG A 309 -32.68 10.35 23.28
C ARG A 309 -31.65 10.28 22.16
N ARG A 310 -30.80 9.25 22.17
CA ARG A 310 -29.79 9.07 21.11
C ARG A 310 -30.42 8.99 19.70
N ALA A 311 -31.67 8.53 19.58
CA ALA A 311 -32.42 8.49 18.33
C ALA A 311 -32.85 9.87 17.78
N ASP A 312 -33.04 10.88 18.64
CA ASP A 312 -33.52 12.21 18.25
C ASP A 312 -32.37 13.16 17.85
N LEU A 313 -31.12 12.79 18.18
CA LEU A 313 -29.93 13.61 17.94
C LEU A 313 -29.72 13.99 16.46
N PRO A 314 -29.83 13.07 15.48
CA PRO A 314 -29.62 13.42 14.06
C PRO A 314 -30.59 14.51 13.57
N SER A 315 -31.86 14.43 13.97
CA SER A 315 -32.90 15.40 13.58
C SER A 315 -32.62 16.79 14.13
N ILE A 316 -32.18 16.87 15.39
CA ILE A 316 -31.85 18.15 16.05
C ILE A 316 -30.61 18.79 15.40
N ILE A 317 -29.62 17.98 15.03
CA ILE A 317 -28.43 18.46 14.32
C ILE A 317 -28.79 18.98 12.93
N GLU A 318 -29.61 18.25 12.17
CA GLU A 318 -30.02 18.65 10.83
C GLU A 318 -30.72 20.01 10.83
N GLU A 319 -31.59 20.26 11.81
CA GLU A 319 -32.26 21.54 11.96
C GLU A 319 -31.29 22.68 12.27
N SER A 320 -30.37 22.47 13.21
CA SER A 320 -29.37 23.47 13.56
C SER A 320 -28.34 23.74 12.46
N ALA A 321 -28.07 22.75 11.60
CA ALA A 321 -27.16 22.91 10.46
C ALA A 321 -27.57 24.04 9.51
N HIS A 322 -28.84 24.48 9.52
CA HIS A 322 -29.32 25.60 8.71
C HIS A 322 -28.99 26.98 9.28
N LEU A 323 -28.56 27.06 10.55
CA LEU A 323 -28.21 28.31 11.21
C LEU A 323 -26.85 28.82 10.76
N ALA A 324 -26.62 30.12 10.90
CA ALA A 324 -25.30 30.70 10.61
C ALA A 324 -24.25 30.17 11.60
N PRO A 325 -22.98 30.03 11.19
CA PRO A 325 -21.86 29.91 12.10
C PRO A 325 -21.83 31.04 13.16
N MET A 326 -21.16 30.78 14.27
CA MET A 326 -20.98 31.74 15.36
C MET A 326 -19.56 32.32 15.32
N ASP A 327 -19.43 33.62 15.10
CA ASP A 327 -18.14 34.32 15.14
C ASP A 327 -17.87 34.81 16.57
N MET A 328 -16.85 34.25 17.21
CA MET A 328 -16.55 34.53 18.63
C MET A 328 -16.11 35.97 18.89
N GLU A 329 -15.70 36.73 17.88
CA GLU A 329 -15.31 38.13 18.02
C GLU A 329 -16.45 39.12 17.74
N ARG A 330 -17.43 38.73 16.92
CA ARG A 330 -18.47 39.63 16.40
C ARG A 330 -19.84 39.37 16.98
N ASP A 331 -20.18 38.10 17.23
CA ASP A 331 -21.51 37.73 17.71
C ASP A 331 -21.56 37.97 19.22
N ALA A 332 -22.55 38.75 19.65
CA ALA A 332 -22.76 39.07 21.07
C ALA A 332 -23.81 38.16 21.71
N ASP A 333 -24.76 37.62 20.95
CA ASP A 333 -25.88 36.84 21.46
C ASP A 333 -26.16 35.57 20.62
N ALA A 334 -25.89 34.42 21.21
CA ALA A 334 -26.32 33.12 20.67
C ALA A 334 -26.94 32.27 21.77
N ASP A 335 -28.08 31.64 21.45
CA ASP A 335 -28.72 30.62 22.28
C ASP A 335 -28.16 29.25 21.90
N ILE A 336 -27.58 28.55 22.88
CA ILE A 336 -26.90 27.27 22.72
C ILE A 336 -27.54 26.25 23.65
N MET A 337 -27.87 25.08 23.09
CA MET A 337 -28.29 23.91 23.83
C MET A 337 -27.22 22.83 23.80
N VAL A 338 -26.81 22.38 24.98
CA VAL A 338 -25.92 21.25 25.19
C VAL A 338 -26.78 20.01 25.35
N LEU A 339 -26.60 19.05 24.45
CA LEU A 339 -27.37 17.81 24.41
C LEU A 339 -26.57 16.71 25.11
N VAL A 340 -27.21 16.05 26.06
CA VAL A 340 -26.69 14.85 26.71
C VAL A 340 -27.43 13.64 26.14
N PRO A 341 -26.85 12.94 25.16
CA PRO A 341 -27.49 11.76 24.58
C PRO A 341 -27.55 10.63 25.60
N MET A 342 -28.69 9.95 25.65
CA MET A 342 -28.93 8.82 26.56
C MET A 342 -29.84 7.77 25.93
N SER A 343 -29.89 6.58 26.55
CA SER A 343 -30.80 5.51 26.16
C SER A 343 -32.26 5.90 26.45
N ASP A 344 -33.23 5.27 25.77
CA ASP A 344 -34.65 5.57 25.96
C ASP A 344 -35.12 5.33 27.41
N GLN A 345 -34.58 4.29 28.07
CA GLN A 345 -34.91 3.97 29.46
C GLN A 345 -34.33 5.01 30.42
N ALA A 346 -33.06 5.38 30.24
CA ALA A 346 -32.41 6.42 31.04
C ALA A 346 -33.14 7.76 30.86
N PHE A 347 -33.45 8.11 29.61
CA PHE A 347 -34.23 9.30 29.28
C PHE A 347 -35.57 9.34 30.00
N ALA A 348 -36.37 8.27 29.91
CA ALA A 348 -37.68 8.22 30.56
C ALA A 348 -37.58 8.35 32.08
N LEU A 349 -36.54 7.78 32.70
CA LEU A 349 -36.31 7.89 34.15
C LEU A 349 -35.90 9.32 34.53
N ARG A 350 -34.93 9.91 33.82
CA ARG A 350 -34.40 11.24 34.12
C ARG A 350 -35.40 12.35 33.82
N ALA A 351 -36.16 12.24 32.73
CA ALA A 351 -37.24 13.16 32.41
C ALA A 351 -38.26 13.22 33.55
N ARG A 352 -38.69 12.09 34.11
CA ARG A 352 -39.59 12.04 35.28
C ARG A 352 -39.02 12.70 36.54
N GLN A 353 -37.70 12.62 36.74
CA GLN A 353 -37.03 13.22 37.89
C GLN A 353 -36.91 14.75 37.76
N LEU A 354 -36.80 15.25 36.53
CA LEU A 354 -36.70 16.68 36.23
C LEU A 354 -38.06 17.34 35.99
N GLU A 355 -39.12 16.58 35.70
CA GLU A 355 -40.47 17.10 35.59
C GLU A 355 -41.05 17.50 36.94
N LYS A 356 -41.33 18.79 37.11
CA LYS A 356 -42.06 19.29 38.28
C LYS A 356 -43.56 19.02 38.13
N PRO A 357 -44.25 18.51 39.17
CA PRO A 357 -45.70 18.37 39.14
C PRO A 357 -46.36 19.75 39.02
N ALA A 358 -47.43 19.85 38.22
CA ALA A 358 -48.11 21.11 37.90
C ALA A 358 -48.73 21.86 39.11
N GLN A 359 -48.64 21.32 40.32
CA GLN A 359 -49.25 21.85 41.54
C GLN A 359 -48.36 22.82 42.34
N GLU A 360 -47.07 22.96 42.02
CA GLU A 360 -46.24 24.03 42.59
C GLU A 360 -46.49 25.36 41.85
N GLN A 361 -47.39 26.16 42.43
CA GLN A 361 -47.78 27.48 41.96
C GLN A 361 -46.57 28.42 41.78
N VAL A 362 -46.27 28.79 40.54
CA VAL A 362 -45.49 30.00 40.26
C VAL A 362 -46.44 31.19 40.40
N PRO A 363 -46.16 32.19 41.26
CA PRO A 363 -46.97 33.40 41.34
C PRO A 363 -46.89 34.16 40.01
N ASN A 364 -48.05 34.60 39.51
CA ASN A 364 -48.27 35.40 38.30
C ASN A 364 -47.12 36.39 37.97
N LYS A 365 -46.12 35.92 37.24
CA LYS A 365 -45.23 36.75 36.43
C LYS A 365 -45.22 36.12 35.05
N LYS A 366 -45.39 36.98 34.04
CA LYS A 366 -45.48 36.66 32.61
C LYS A 366 -44.64 35.43 32.27
N LEU A 367 -45.28 34.46 31.64
CA LEU A 367 -44.70 33.22 31.11
C LEU A 367 -43.46 33.53 30.25
N SER A 368 -42.27 33.59 30.85
CA SER A 368 -41.09 33.15 30.13
C SER A 368 -41.28 31.66 29.94
N LEU A 369 -41.36 31.16 28.70
CA LEU A 369 -41.34 29.72 28.41
C LEU A 369 -40.04 29.12 28.98
N SER A 370 -40.05 28.76 30.25
CA SER A 370 -39.00 27.97 30.87
C SER A 370 -39.22 26.52 30.44
N ASN A 371 -38.37 26.04 29.56
CA ASN A 371 -38.32 24.64 29.18
C ASN A 371 -37.92 23.83 30.44
N GLY A 372 -38.88 23.14 31.08
CA GLY A 372 -38.67 22.52 32.38
C GLY A 372 -37.58 21.43 32.42
N LEU A 373 -37.23 20.89 31.25
CA LEU A 373 -36.20 19.87 31.09
C LEU A 373 -34.80 20.44 30.83
N ALA A 374 -34.68 21.76 30.63
CA ALA A 374 -33.41 22.40 30.29
C ALA A 374 -32.91 23.26 31.46
N LEU A 375 -31.69 22.98 31.93
CA LEU A 375 -31.01 23.78 32.95
C LEU A 375 -30.20 24.89 32.29
N ARG A 376 -30.41 26.16 32.67
CA ARG A 376 -29.58 27.29 32.20
C ARG A 376 -28.23 27.30 32.93
N LEU A 377 -27.15 27.43 32.18
CA LEU A 377 -25.78 27.47 32.67
C LEU A 377 -25.27 28.91 32.65
N PHE A 378 -24.63 29.33 33.74
CA PHE A 378 -24.08 30.66 33.93
C PHE A 378 -22.55 30.65 33.95
N THR A 379 -21.93 31.75 33.57
CA THR A 379 -20.47 31.90 33.66
C THR A 379 -19.98 32.27 35.06
N GLN A 380 -20.90 32.69 35.95
CA GLN A 380 -20.65 33.03 37.35
C GLN A 380 -21.77 32.45 38.24
N PRO A 381 -21.50 32.15 39.52
CA PRO A 381 -22.52 31.59 40.40
C PRO A 381 -23.70 32.57 40.57
N PRO A 382 -24.95 32.10 40.41
CA PRO A 382 -26.12 32.92 40.73
C PRO A 382 -26.10 33.29 42.21
N ALA A 383 -26.48 34.51 42.55
CA ALA A 383 -26.42 35.04 43.92
C ALA A 383 -27.48 34.44 44.87
N HIS A 384 -28.23 33.41 44.45
CA HIS A 384 -29.32 32.79 45.20
C HIS A 384 -29.57 31.37 44.63
N LEU A 385 -29.34 30.34 45.45
CA LEU A 385 -29.57 28.93 45.10
C LEU A 385 -30.52 28.29 46.12
N ILE A 386 -31.71 27.90 45.64
CA ILE A 386 -32.41 26.72 46.13
C ILE A 386 -32.65 25.90 44.86
N ASP A 387 -31.82 24.89 44.64
CA ASP A 387 -31.99 23.99 43.50
C ASP A 387 -32.20 22.58 44.03
N THR A 388 -33.40 22.05 43.83
CA THR A 388 -33.85 20.72 44.30
C THR A 388 -33.40 19.59 43.37
N ASP A 389 -32.86 19.93 42.20
CA ASP A 389 -32.67 18.98 41.09
C ASP A 389 -31.19 18.55 40.94
N THR A 390 -30.33 18.93 41.90
CA THR A 390 -28.87 18.71 41.89
C THR A 390 -28.49 17.24 41.76
N ASP A 391 -29.22 16.35 42.43
CA ASP A 391 -28.95 14.91 42.42
C ASP A 391 -29.27 14.28 41.06
N ALA A 392 -30.35 14.72 40.41
CA ALA A 392 -30.71 14.25 39.07
C ALA A 392 -29.64 14.66 38.05
N TRP A 393 -29.20 15.92 38.07
CA TRP A 393 -28.16 16.44 37.18
C TRP A 393 -26.79 15.80 37.41
N LYS A 394 -26.42 15.53 38.67
CA LYS A 394 -25.21 14.77 38.99
C LYS A 394 -25.21 13.38 38.35
N MET A 395 -26.35 12.70 38.39
CA MET A 395 -26.49 11.37 37.80
C MET A 395 -26.51 11.41 36.26
N ILE A 396 -27.19 12.38 35.66
CA ILE A 396 -27.19 12.60 34.19
C ILE A 396 -25.77 12.84 33.70
N TRP A 397 -25.00 13.70 34.38
CA TRP A 397 -23.64 14.03 33.96
C TRP A 397 -22.63 12.92 34.20
N ALA A 398 -22.86 12.09 35.22
CA ALA A 398 -22.06 10.89 35.46
C ALA A 398 -22.25 9.85 34.35
N GLU A 399 -23.48 9.69 33.86
CA GLU A 399 -23.85 8.75 32.79
C GLU A 399 -23.41 9.23 31.39
N ALA A 400 -23.22 10.54 31.19
CA ALA A 400 -22.80 11.11 29.91
C ALA A 400 -21.40 10.66 29.49
N GLU A 401 -21.27 10.07 28.30
CA GLU A 401 -19.97 9.74 27.71
C GLU A 401 -19.24 11.01 27.24
N PRO A 402 -17.95 11.20 27.55
CA PRO A 402 -17.22 12.41 27.18
C PRO A 402 -17.19 12.72 25.68
N ASN A 403 -17.23 11.69 24.84
CA ASN A 403 -17.11 11.83 23.38
C ASN A 403 -18.46 11.97 22.65
N GLU A 404 -19.58 11.81 23.36
CA GLU A 404 -20.92 11.91 22.76
C GLU A 404 -21.61 13.25 23.05
N LEU A 405 -21.01 14.11 23.88
CA LEU A 405 -21.57 15.43 24.18
C LEU A 405 -21.53 16.34 22.95
N VAL A 406 -22.69 16.86 22.56
CA VAL A 406 -22.85 17.74 21.40
C VAL A 406 -23.53 19.04 21.84
N TYR A 407 -23.03 20.17 21.37
CA TYR A 407 -23.75 21.45 21.47
C TYR A 407 -24.44 21.76 20.14
N VAL A 408 -25.53 22.51 20.23
CA VAL A 408 -26.38 22.89 19.10
C VAL A 408 -26.87 24.32 19.30
N ARG A 409 -26.70 25.18 18.29
CA ARG A 409 -27.24 26.54 18.25
C ARG A 409 -28.75 26.47 18.03
N ARG A 410 -29.50 27.30 18.74
CA ARG A 410 -30.95 27.41 18.62
C ARG A 410 -31.35 28.63 17.77
N PRO A 411 -32.48 28.56 17.05
CA PRO A 411 -33.06 29.74 16.43
C PRO A 411 -33.53 30.75 17.50
N PRO A 412 -33.34 32.07 17.31
CA PRO A 412 -33.69 33.11 18.28
C PRO A 412 -35.21 33.29 18.53
N ARG A 413 -36.07 32.57 17.79
CA ARG A 413 -37.55 32.55 17.96
C ARG A 413 -38.05 31.15 18.28
N THR A 414 -37.60 30.64 19.41
CA THR A 414 -37.83 29.28 19.90
C THR A 414 -39.31 28.89 20.08
N ALA A 415 -40.20 29.86 20.28
CA ALA A 415 -41.63 29.61 20.48
C ALA A 415 -42.37 29.17 19.18
N GLU A 416 -41.80 29.41 18.00
CA GLU A 416 -42.45 29.14 16.71
C GLU A 416 -41.98 27.84 16.05
N THR A 417 -40.80 27.32 16.41
CA THR A 417 -40.16 26.23 15.65
C THR A 417 -40.33 24.83 16.23
N ASN A 418 -41.07 24.61 17.32
CA ASN A 418 -41.26 23.28 17.96
C ASN A 418 -39.96 22.53 18.34
N VAL A 419 -38.76 23.13 18.17
CA VAL A 419 -37.44 22.61 18.58
C VAL A 419 -37.20 22.81 20.07
N SER A 420 -38.20 22.43 20.85
CA SER A 420 -37.91 22.01 22.21
C SER A 420 -37.72 20.51 22.08
N ALA A 421 -36.47 20.04 22.19
CA ALA A 421 -36.23 18.66 22.53
C ALA A 421 -37.07 18.38 23.78
N VAL A 422 -38.21 17.73 23.55
CA VAL A 422 -39.22 17.36 24.55
C VAL A 422 -39.98 18.55 25.16
N VAL A 423 -40.96 19.10 24.44
CA VAL A 423 -42.20 19.52 25.11
C VAL A 423 -42.97 18.24 25.39
N LEU A 424 -42.83 17.64 26.57
CA LEU A 424 -43.94 16.86 27.10
C LEU A 424 -45.09 17.87 27.22
N ALA A 425 -46.07 17.76 26.32
CA ALA A 425 -47.26 18.59 26.40
C ALA A 425 -47.80 18.43 27.82
N ARG A 426 -47.79 19.53 28.59
CA ARG A 426 -48.25 19.51 29.98
C ARG A 426 -49.63 18.84 30.02
N GLY A 427 -49.76 17.72 30.73
CA GLY A 427 -51.02 17.00 30.89
C GLY A 427 -51.06 15.54 30.42
N PHE A 428 -49.95 14.94 29.97
CA PHE A 428 -49.89 13.49 29.71
C PHE A 428 -49.29 12.74 30.91
N ASP A 429 -50.03 11.77 31.45
CA ASP A 429 -49.55 10.90 32.53
C ASP A 429 -48.55 9.88 31.98
N LEU A 430 -47.32 9.94 32.50
CA LEU A 430 -46.32 8.91 32.26
C LEU A 430 -46.80 7.59 32.87
N PRO A 431 -46.68 6.45 32.17
CA PRO A 431 -47.14 5.16 32.70
C PRO A 431 -46.41 4.83 34.01
N GLN A 432 -47.18 4.52 35.06
CA GLN A 432 -46.65 4.25 36.41
C GLN A 432 -45.69 3.05 36.43
N LYS A 433 -44.68 3.12 37.31
CA LYS A 433 -43.68 2.07 37.53
C LYS A 433 -44.38 0.80 38.04
N GLY A 434 -44.38 -0.27 37.25
CA GLY A 434 -45.08 -1.51 37.58
C GLY A 434 -44.49 -2.23 38.82
N PRO A 435 -45.30 -3.05 39.52
CA PRO A 435 -44.95 -3.72 40.79
C PRO A 435 -43.87 -4.81 40.70
N GLY A 436 -43.21 -4.98 39.55
CA GLY A 436 -42.12 -5.94 39.35
C GLY A 436 -40.72 -5.42 39.66
N ALA A 437 -40.55 -4.12 39.96
CA ALA A 437 -39.25 -3.48 40.04
C ALA A 437 -38.32 -4.02 41.16
N ASP A 438 -38.88 -4.49 42.28
CA ASP A 438 -38.08 -5.03 43.39
C ASP A 438 -37.60 -6.46 43.13
N ILE A 439 -38.41 -7.26 42.44
CA ILE A 439 -38.06 -8.61 41.97
C ILE A 439 -37.03 -8.52 40.84
N ILE A 440 -37.19 -7.54 39.95
CA ILE A 440 -36.23 -7.24 38.89
C ILE A 440 -34.90 -6.75 39.48
N ASN A 441 -34.89 -5.94 40.55
CA ASN A 441 -33.65 -5.50 41.20
C ASN A 441 -32.85 -6.62 41.89
N GLU A 442 -33.53 -7.58 42.52
CA GLU A 442 -32.90 -8.81 43.07
C GLU A 442 -32.32 -9.70 41.95
N GLN A 443 -33.06 -9.85 40.84
CA GLN A 443 -32.58 -10.54 39.65
C GLN A 443 -31.43 -9.79 38.97
N PHE A 444 -31.46 -8.46 38.97
CA PHE A 444 -30.42 -7.60 38.39
C PHE A 444 -29.11 -7.74 39.17
N LYS A 445 -29.15 -7.77 40.52
CA LYS A 445 -27.95 -8.03 41.34
C LYS A 445 -27.33 -9.40 41.09
N LYS A 446 -28.16 -10.43 40.90
CA LYS A 446 -27.68 -11.78 40.52
C LYS A 446 -27.06 -11.78 39.12
N LEU A 447 -27.71 -11.15 38.15
CA LEU A 447 -27.22 -11.00 36.78
C LEU A 447 -25.95 -10.14 36.71
N GLU A 448 -25.79 -9.14 37.58
CA GLU A 448 -24.62 -8.29 37.67
C GLU A 448 -23.42 -9.05 38.25
N ALA A 449 -23.64 -9.90 39.26
CA ALA A 449 -22.63 -10.80 39.78
C ALA A 449 -22.19 -11.86 38.75
N GLU A 450 -23.14 -12.39 37.98
CA GLU A 450 -22.88 -13.36 36.92
C GLU A 450 -22.16 -12.72 35.72
N ASN A 451 -22.55 -11.50 35.32
CA ASN A 451 -21.84 -10.72 34.30
C ASN A 451 -20.42 -10.34 34.74
N LYS A 452 -20.20 -10.04 36.02
CA LYS A 452 -18.86 -9.75 36.55
C LYS A 452 -17.96 -11.00 36.50
N ALA A 453 -18.51 -12.17 36.81
CA ALA A 453 -17.80 -13.45 36.69
C ALA A 453 -17.51 -13.81 35.23
N LEU A 454 -18.46 -13.58 34.32
CA LEU A 454 -18.30 -13.79 32.88
C LEU A 454 -17.28 -12.82 32.28
N ASN A 455 -17.31 -11.54 32.64
CA ASN A 455 -16.33 -10.56 32.18
C ASN A 455 -14.92 -10.91 32.63
N LYS A 456 -14.75 -11.41 33.86
CA LYS A 456 -13.45 -11.92 34.33
C LYS A 456 -12.95 -13.09 33.46
N LYS A 457 -13.84 -14.01 33.11
CA LYS A 457 -13.52 -15.15 32.24
C LYS A 457 -13.23 -14.73 30.79
N ILE A 458 -13.94 -13.72 30.28
CA ILE A 458 -13.67 -13.09 28.98
C ILE A 458 -12.30 -12.43 28.99
N THR A 459 -11.94 -11.69 30.04
CA THR A 459 -10.61 -11.07 30.14
C THR A 459 -9.48 -12.10 30.23
N GLU A 460 -9.71 -13.23 30.92
CA GLU A 460 -8.74 -14.34 30.99
C GLU A 460 -8.59 -15.04 29.62
N LEU A 461 -9.68 -15.21 28.88
CA LEU A 461 -9.66 -15.77 27.52
C LEU A 461 -9.10 -14.80 26.48
N GLN A 462 -9.30 -13.49 26.64
CA GLN A 462 -8.67 -12.47 25.81
C GLN A 462 -7.16 -12.39 26.08
N ALA A 463 -6.73 -12.55 27.33
CA ALA A 463 -5.32 -12.63 27.69
C ALA A 463 -4.64 -13.89 27.12
N SER A 464 -5.32 -15.03 27.11
CA SER A 464 -4.78 -16.24 26.46
C SER A 464 -4.77 -16.13 24.93
N ALA A 465 -5.80 -15.54 24.32
CA ALA A 465 -5.88 -15.31 22.88
C ALA A 465 -4.78 -14.35 22.37
N THR A 466 -4.55 -13.25 23.09
CA THR A 466 -3.49 -12.28 22.76
C THR A 466 -2.09 -12.89 22.94
N ALA A 467 -1.89 -13.76 23.93
CA ALA A 467 -0.64 -14.51 24.08
C ALA A 467 -0.41 -15.49 22.93
N THR A 468 -1.46 -16.18 22.44
CA THR A 468 -1.35 -17.06 21.27
C THR A 468 -1.14 -16.29 19.96
N ASP A 469 -1.74 -15.11 19.81
CA ASP A 469 -1.52 -14.24 18.65
C ASP A 469 -0.09 -13.70 18.62
N ALA A 470 0.45 -13.29 19.76
CA ALA A 470 1.84 -12.85 19.87
C ALA A 470 2.83 -13.96 19.49
N VAL A 471 2.59 -15.19 19.95
CA VAL A 471 3.40 -16.37 19.60
C VAL A 471 3.27 -16.70 18.10
N SER A 472 2.09 -16.52 17.51
CA SER A 472 1.85 -16.76 16.08
C SER A 472 2.52 -15.69 15.20
N GLN A 473 2.46 -14.41 15.59
CA GLN A 473 3.13 -13.31 14.90
C GLN A 473 4.66 -13.42 14.98
N GLN A 474 5.21 -13.86 16.12
CA GLN A 474 6.64 -14.11 16.25
C GLN A 474 7.11 -15.23 15.30
N LYS A 475 6.35 -16.32 15.21
CA LYS A 475 6.62 -17.43 14.28
C LYS A 475 6.47 -17.03 12.81
N PHE A 476 5.53 -16.14 12.48
CA PHE A 476 5.35 -15.65 11.11
C PHE A 476 6.55 -14.80 10.66
N LYS A 477 7.11 -13.98 11.57
CA LYS A 477 8.35 -13.23 11.32
C LYS A 477 9.54 -14.18 11.08
N GLU A 478 9.69 -15.24 11.87
CA GLU A 478 10.75 -16.24 11.69
C GLU A 478 10.65 -16.96 10.33
N LEU A 479 9.43 -17.31 9.90
CA LEU A 479 9.19 -17.93 8.58
C LEU A 479 9.46 -16.98 7.42
N ALA A 480 9.10 -15.70 7.56
CA ALA A 480 9.40 -14.68 6.55
C ALA A 480 10.92 -14.51 6.37
N THR A 481 11.67 -14.43 7.48
CA THR A 481 13.14 -14.34 7.42
C THR A 481 13.78 -15.58 6.78
N ALA A 482 13.26 -16.78 7.08
CA ALA A 482 13.77 -18.01 6.49
C ALA A 482 13.46 -18.11 4.97
N LEU A 483 12.32 -17.58 4.52
CA LEU A 483 11.95 -17.52 3.10
C LEU A 483 12.87 -16.56 2.33
N ASP A 484 13.20 -15.41 2.90
CA ASP A 484 14.14 -14.45 2.32
C ASP A 484 15.56 -15.03 2.21
N GLU A 485 16.00 -15.75 3.24
CA GLU A 485 17.26 -16.48 3.19
C GLU A 485 17.26 -17.58 2.11
N ALA A 486 16.17 -18.32 1.96
CA ALA A 486 16.05 -19.33 0.89
C ALA A 486 16.05 -18.71 -0.51
N ASN A 487 15.41 -17.54 -0.68
CA ASN A 487 15.40 -16.80 -1.94
C ASN A 487 16.79 -16.26 -2.31
N SER A 488 17.53 -15.72 -1.35
CA SER A 488 18.91 -15.28 -1.59
C SER A 488 19.82 -16.46 -2.00
N LYS A 489 19.68 -17.62 -1.36
CA LYS A 489 20.39 -18.87 -1.74
C LYS A 489 20.01 -19.35 -3.15
N ALA A 490 18.73 -19.29 -3.52
CA ALA A 490 18.29 -19.66 -4.87
C ALA A 490 18.90 -18.74 -5.95
N SER A 491 18.94 -17.42 -5.70
CA SER A 491 19.51 -16.45 -6.64
C SER A 491 21.02 -16.65 -6.86
N THR A 492 21.77 -16.96 -5.79
CA THR A 492 23.22 -17.20 -5.87
C THR A 492 23.53 -18.51 -6.63
N LEU A 493 22.73 -19.55 -6.43
CA LEU A 493 22.84 -20.80 -7.19
C LEU A 493 22.53 -20.61 -8.68
N GLN A 494 21.59 -19.73 -9.01
CA GLN A 494 21.26 -19.40 -10.39
C GLN A 494 22.41 -18.64 -11.08
N GLY A 495 23.00 -17.64 -10.43
CA GLY A 495 24.19 -16.96 -10.98
C GLY A 495 25.41 -17.88 -11.15
N ALA A 496 25.61 -18.84 -10.24
CA ALA A 496 26.65 -19.86 -10.36
C ALA A 496 26.41 -20.84 -11.53
N ARG A 497 25.14 -21.13 -11.84
CA ARG A 497 24.75 -21.96 -12.99
C ARG A 497 25.04 -21.23 -14.31
N ASP A 498 24.67 -19.96 -14.42
CA ASP A 498 24.85 -19.17 -15.64
C ASP A 498 26.34 -18.98 -15.98
N THR A 499 27.17 -18.76 -14.97
CA THR A 499 28.64 -18.70 -15.13
C THR A 499 29.26 -20.03 -15.55
N ALA A 500 28.78 -21.16 -15.01
CA ALA A 500 29.23 -22.48 -15.45
C ALA A 500 28.79 -22.79 -16.90
N GLN A 501 27.57 -22.40 -17.28
CA GLN A 501 27.04 -22.54 -18.64
C GLN A 501 27.87 -21.74 -19.66
N SER A 502 28.26 -20.51 -19.30
CA SER A 502 29.14 -19.68 -20.14
C SER A 502 30.51 -20.34 -20.37
N LYS A 503 31.14 -20.88 -19.32
CA LYS A 503 32.43 -21.57 -19.43
C LYS A 503 32.34 -22.85 -20.28
N LEU A 504 31.22 -23.56 -20.21
CA LEU A 504 30.95 -24.74 -21.05
C LEU A 504 30.90 -24.35 -22.53
N SER A 505 30.17 -23.29 -22.88
CA SER A 505 30.08 -22.81 -24.27
C SER A 505 31.44 -22.37 -24.83
N GLU A 506 32.26 -21.72 -24.00
CA GLU A 506 33.61 -21.30 -24.38
C GLU A 506 34.52 -22.52 -24.66
N ALA A 507 34.45 -23.56 -23.84
CA ALA A 507 35.19 -24.80 -24.06
C ALA A 507 34.74 -25.54 -25.34
N GLU A 508 33.45 -25.55 -25.64
CA GLU A 508 32.90 -26.13 -26.88
C GLU A 508 33.40 -25.40 -28.13
N THR A 509 33.49 -24.06 -28.10
CA THR A 509 34.05 -23.30 -29.22
C THR A 509 35.52 -23.64 -29.49
N LYS A 510 36.34 -23.79 -28.43
CA LYS A 510 37.76 -24.18 -28.53
C LYS A 510 37.94 -25.59 -29.09
N LEU A 511 37.00 -26.50 -28.79
CA LEU A 511 37.00 -27.85 -29.35
C LEU A 511 36.71 -27.83 -30.86
N ASN A 512 35.75 -27.01 -31.29
CA ASN A 512 35.41 -26.87 -32.70
C ASN A 512 36.54 -26.23 -33.52
N THR A 513 37.26 -25.25 -32.96
CA THR A 513 38.42 -24.64 -33.62
C THR A 513 39.57 -25.64 -33.79
N LEU A 514 39.90 -26.41 -32.74
CA LEU A 514 40.92 -27.47 -32.82
C LEU A 514 40.58 -28.53 -33.87
N LYS A 515 39.30 -28.92 -33.95
CA LYS A 515 38.82 -29.86 -34.98
C LYS A 515 39.00 -29.32 -36.40
N ALA A 516 38.71 -28.03 -36.61
CA ALA A 516 38.90 -27.38 -37.90
C ALA A 516 40.39 -27.29 -38.30
N GLU A 517 41.28 -27.00 -37.34
CA GLU A 517 42.74 -27.00 -37.58
C GLU A 517 43.27 -28.38 -37.97
N ILE A 518 42.81 -29.45 -37.30
CA ILE A 518 43.16 -30.84 -37.65
C ILE A 518 42.78 -31.14 -39.10
N GLU A 519 41.58 -30.75 -39.53
CA GLU A 519 41.12 -30.96 -40.91
C GLU A 519 41.91 -30.13 -41.94
N GLN A 520 42.31 -28.90 -41.60
CA GLN A 520 43.19 -28.10 -42.46
C GLN A 520 44.59 -28.73 -42.61
N LEU A 521 45.17 -29.25 -41.53
CA LEU A 521 46.47 -29.93 -41.57
C LEU A 521 46.40 -31.23 -42.39
N LYS A 522 45.33 -32.01 -42.28
CA LYS A 522 45.10 -33.19 -43.13
C LYS A 522 44.99 -32.83 -44.61
N LYS A 523 44.29 -31.74 -44.96
CA LYS A 523 44.20 -31.27 -46.34
C LYS A 523 45.57 -30.87 -46.90
N LYS A 524 46.37 -30.11 -46.15
CA LYS A 524 47.75 -29.77 -46.52
C LYS A 524 48.62 -31.00 -46.73
N GLN A 525 48.46 -32.01 -45.88
CA GLN A 525 49.16 -33.29 -46.03
C GLN A 525 48.76 -34.02 -47.34
N ALA A 526 47.47 -34.01 -47.69
CA ALA A 526 46.98 -34.60 -48.93
C ALA A 526 47.49 -33.85 -50.19
N GLU A 527 47.52 -32.53 -50.16
CA GLU A 527 48.06 -31.67 -51.22
C GLU A 527 49.56 -31.91 -51.46
N LEU A 528 50.34 -32.06 -50.38
CA LEU A 528 51.76 -32.43 -50.46
C LEU A 528 51.97 -33.84 -51.04
N GLY A 529 51.09 -34.80 -50.72
CA GLY A 529 51.09 -36.13 -51.33
C GLY A 529 50.81 -36.12 -52.84
N SER A 530 49.91 -35.23 -53.29
CA SER A 530 49.63 -35.03 -54.72
C SER A 530 50.79 -34.34 -55.47
N SER A 531 51.49 -33.42 -54.80
CA SER A 531 52.69 -32.74 -55.37
C SER A 531 53.90 -33.68 -55.50
N ALA A 532 53.98 -34.73 -54.67
CA ALA A 532 55.00 -35.76 -54.77
C ALA A 532 54.79 -36.69 -55.99
N THR A 533 53.54 -36.85 -56.46
CA THR A 533 53.19 -37.69 -57.61
C THR A 533 53.29 -36.97 -58.95
N THR A 534 53.27 -35.63 -58.97
CA THR A 534 53.41 -34.79 -60.18
C THR A 534 54.86 -34.41 -60.54
N GLY A 535 55.86 -34.80 -59.75
CA GLY A 535 57.29 -34.73 -60.12
C GLY A 535 57.96 -33.35 -60.07
N THR A 536 57.33 -32.33 -59.48
CA THR A 536 57.80 -30.93 -59.54
C THR A 536 58.69 -30.47 -58.38
N ALA A 537 59.03 -31.33 -57.39
CA ALA A 537 59.83 -30.92 -56.21
C ALA A 537 60.69 -32.05 -55.60
N ASN A 538 61.72 -31.67 -54.82
CA ASN A 538 62.72 -32.55 -54.22
C ASN A 538 62.12 -33.52 -53.17
N PRO A 539 62.16 -34.85 -53.37
CA PRO A 539 61.43 -35.82 -52.54
C PRO A 539 61.89 -35.87 -51.08
N ALA A 540 63.15 -35.54 -50.79
CA ALA A 540 63.66 -35.51 -49.42
C ALA A 540 63.05 -34.38 -48.57
N SER A 541 62.72 -33.23 -49.20
CA SER A 541 62.09 -32.10 -48.52
C SER A 541 60.63 -32.38 -48.21
N ILE A 542 59.91 -33.00 -49.15
CA ILE A 542 58.49 -33.37 -49.00
C ILE A 542 58.30 -34.40 -47.89
N ASN A 543 59.20 -35.38 -47.77
CA ASN A 543 59.13 -36.37 -46.68
C ASN A 543 59.36 -35.75 -45.30
N LYS A 544 60.29 -34.79 -45.18
CA LYS A 544 60.54 -34.08 -43.91
C LYS A 544 59.35 -33.19 -43.51
N GLU A 545 58.71 -32.53 -44.48
CA GLU A 545 57.48 -31.75 -44.27
C GLU A 545 56.31 -32.65 -43.85
N ASN A 546 56.15 -33.82 -44.48
CA ASN A 546 55.12 -34.79 -44.14
C ASN A 546 55.31 -35.39 -42.74
N GLU A 547 56.54 -35.73 -42.34
CA GLU A 547 56.82 -36.18 -40.96
C GLU A 547 56.48 -35.11 -39.93
N ARG A 548 56.80 -33.83 -40.23
CA ARG A 548 56.46 -32.70 -39.36
C ARG A 548 54.94 -32.50 -39.24
N LEU A 549 54.20 -32.58 -40.36
CA LEU A 549 52.74 -32.47 -40.35
C LEU A 549 52.08 -33.66 -39.63
N GLN A 550 52.59 -34.89 -39.80
CA GLN A 550 52.11 -36.06 -39.06
C GLN A 550 52.29 -35.91 -37.55
N GLN A 551 53.42 -35.35 -37.11
CA GLN A 551 53.69 -35.11 -35.70
C GLN A 551 52.76 -34.02 -35.13
N GLN A 552 52.54 -32.93 -35.87
CA GLN A 552 51.59 -31.89 -35.49
C GLN A 552 50.14 -32.41 -35.42
N ILE A 553 49.70 -33.19 -36.41
CA ILE A 553 48.36 -33.81 -36.41
C ILE A 553 48.19 -34.69 -35.17
N LYS A 554 49.20 -35.49 -34.83
CA LYS A 554 49.16 -36.37 -33.65
C LYS A 554 49.04 -35.58 -32.34
N GLU A 555 49.85 -34.54 -32.16
CA GLU A 555 49.78 -33.67 -30.97
C GLU A 555 48.42 -32.97 -30.83
N HIS A 556 47.84 -32.49 -31.93
CA HIS A 556 46.51 -31.87 -31.90
C HIS A 556 45.39 -32.89 -31.62
N ILE A 557 45.52 -34.14 -32.08
CA ILE A 557 44.57 -35.22 -31.76
C ILE A 557 44.63 -35.58 -30.26
N ASP A 558 45.82 -35.71 -29.69
CA ASP A 558 45.97 -36.04 -28.25
C ASP A 558 45.42 -34.91 -27.36
N ARG A 559 45.62 -33.64 -27.76
CA ARG A 559 45.00 -32.47 -27.11
C ARG A 559 43.48 -32.45 -27.26
N TYR A 560 42.95 -32.82 -28.42
CA TYR A 560 41.51 -32.92 -28.65
C TYR A 560 40.87 -33.98 -27.73
N GLN A 561 41.46 -35.17 -27.65
CA GLN A 561 40.94 -36.28 -26.85
C GLN A 561 40.96 -36.00 -25.33
N THR A 562 42.03 -35.37 -24.84
CA THR A 562 42.12 -34.98 -23.42
C THR A 562 41.12 -33.89 -23.04
N LEU A 563 40.89 -32.93 -23.93
CA LEU A 563 39.92 -31.86 -23.70
C LEU A 563 38.48 -32.38 -23.79
N GLU A 564 38.19 -33.28 -24.74
CA GLU A 564 36.89 -33.96 -24.88
C GLU A 564 36.54 -34.82 -23.64
N ALA A 565 37.51 -35.54 -23.08
CA ALA A 565 37.33 -36.31 -21.84
C ALA A 565 36.99 -35.40 -20.64
N SER A 566 37.70 -34.26 -20.49
CA SER A 566 37.43 -33.29 -19.42
C SER A 566 36.05 -32.61 -19.56
N LEU A 567 35.61 -32.36 -20.80
CA LEU A 567 34.30 -31.77 -21.09
C LEU A 567 33.17 -32.78 -20.82
N GLY A 568 33.41 -34.07 -21.09
CA GLY A 568 32.52 -35.16 -20.73
C GLY A 568 32.26 -35.27 -19.22
N GLN A 569 33.30 -35.19 -18.40
CA GLN A 569 33.18 -35.17 -16.93
C GLN A 569 32.41 -33.94 -16.45
N THR A 570 32.74 -32.76 -16.99
CA THR A 570 32.08 -31.50 -16.62
C THR A 570 30.58 -31.51 -16.97
N ARG A 571 30.21 -32.10 -18.12
CA ARG A 571 28.81 -32.28 -18.54
C ARG A 571 28.04 -33.22 -17.60
N GLN A 572 28.66 -34.32 -17.16
CA GLN A 572 28.02 -35.24 -16.20
C GLN A 572 27.76 -34.58 -14.85
N GLU A 573 28.71 -33.82 -14.32
CA GLU A 573 28.53 -33.07 -13.08
C GLU A 573 27.48 -31.97 -13.19
N LEU A 574 27.44 -31.25 -14.32
CA LEU A 574 26.41 -30.25 -14.59
C LEU A 574 25.02 -30.89 -14.66
N GLN A 575 24.89 -32.04 -15.32
CA GLN A 575 23.64 -32.78 -15.43
C GLN A 575 23.13 -33.25 -14.06
N GLN A 576 24.01 -33.74 -13.19
CA GLN A 576 23.66 -34.11 -11.82
C GLN A 576 23.14 -32.90 -11.02
N LYS A 577 23.76 -31.74 -11.16
CA LYS A 577 23.33 -30.50 -10.49
C LYS A 577 22.02 -29.95 -11.04
N ILE A 578 21.77 -30.08 -12.34
CA ILE A 578 20.48 -29.72 -12.94
C ILE A 578 19.37 -30.60 -12.38
N ASN A 579 19.59 -31.91 -12.26
CA ASN A 579 18.61 -32.83 -11.69
C ASN A 579 18.29 -32.48 -10.22
N LEU A 580 19.30 -32.12 -9.43
CA LEU A 580 19.13 -31.70 -8.03
C LEU A 580 18.42 -30.33 -7.90
N ALA A 581 18.67 -29.39 -8.82
CA ALA A 581 17.95 -28.12 -8.87
C ALA A 581 16.47 -28.32 -9.23
N VAL A 582 16.17 -29.24 -10.15
CA VAL A 582 14.79 -29.59 -10.53
C VAL A 582 14.05 -30.26 -9.38
N SER A 583 14.70 -31.16 -8.61
CA SER A 583 14.07 -31.77 -7.43
C SER A 583 13.78 -30.74 -6.33
N LEU A 584 14.71 -29.82 -6.06
CA LEU A 584 14.48 -28.73 -5.09
C LEU A 584 13.38 -27.76 -5.53
N GLN A 585 13.25 -27.49 -6.83
CA GLN A 585 12.17 -26.67 -7.37
C GLN A 585 10.80 -27.37 -7.25
N ALA A 586 10.74 -28.68 -7.48
CA ALA A 586 9.52 -29.46 -7.29
C ALA A 586 9.09 -29.49 -5.81
N GLU A 587 10.05 -29.60 -4.89
CA GLU A 587 9.79 -29.53 -3.45
C GLU A 587 9.32 -28.14 -3.01
N ARG A 588 9.91 -27.06 -3.53
CA ARG A 588 9.45 -25.68 -3.30
C ARG A 588 8.00 -25.50 -3.73
N ASN A 589 7.62 -25.98 -4.91
CA ASN A 589 6.25 -25.89 -5.40
C ASN A 589 5.27 -26.68 -4.53
N ASN A 590 5.68 -27.85 -4.03
CA ASN A 590 4.88 -28.65 -3.10
C ASN A 590 4.68 -27.93 -1.75
N ILE A 591 5.72 -27.30 -1.21
CA ILE A 591 5.63 -26.49 0.02
C ILE A 591 4.71 -25.29 -0.20
N GLN A 592 4.82 -24.60 -1.33
CA GLN A 592 3.97 -23.46 -1.66
C GLN A 592 2.50 -23.86 -1.79
N LEU A 593 2.21 -25.00 -2.42
CA LEU A 593 0.86 -25.57 -2.49
C LEU A 593 0.30 -25.91 -1.10
N LYS A 594 1.10 -26.50 -0.22
CA LYS A 594 0.72 -26.79 1.17
C LYS A 594 0.46 -25.51 1.97
N LEU A 595 1.23 -24.45 1.74
CA LEU A 595 1.04 -23.16 2.38
C LEU A 595 -0.27 -22.50 1.92
N THR A 596 -0.55 -22.52 0.61
CA THR A 596 -1.82 -22.02 0.07
C THR A 596 -3.03 -22.85 0.54
N ASP A 597 -2.91 -24.18 0.62
CA ASP A 597 -3.98 -25.04 1.16
C ASP A 597 -4.23 -24.74 2.64
N ALA A 598 -3.18 -24.56 3.45
CA ALA A 598 -3.30 -24.14 4.85
C ALA A 598 -3.94 -22.75 5.00
N GLU A 599 -3.57 -21.77 4.17
CA GLU A 599 -4.18 -20.43 4.17
C GLU A 599 -5.66 -20.47 3.79
N THR A 600 -6.03 -21.26 2.78
CA THR A 600 -7.45 -21.42 2.39
C THR A 600 -8.26 -22.13 3.47
N ARG A 601 -7.70 -23.16 4.13
CA ARG A 601 -8.32 -23.86 5.27
C ARG A 601 -8.43 -23.02 6.54
N LEU A 602 -7.65 -21.94 6.68
CA LEU A 602 -7.79 -20.96 7.76
C LEU A 602 -8.84 -19.89 7.46
N LYS A 603 -9.07 -19.56 6.18
CA LYS A 603 -10.09 -18.57 5.79
C LYS A 603 -11.52 -19.01 6.10
N THR A 604 -11.86 -20.27 5.83
CA THR A 604 -13.20 -20.84 6.11
C THR A 604 -13.61 -20.75 7.58
N PRO A 605 -12.82 -21.27 8.55
CA PRO A 605 -13.16 -21.18 9.96
C PRO A 605 -13.13 -19.74 10.48
N ASN A 606 -12.29 -18.84 9.93
CA ASN A 606 -12.31 -17.42 10.29
C ASN A 606 -13.59 -16.72 9.81
N MET A 607 -14.09 -17.05 8.62
CA MET A 607 -15.40 -16.56 8.17
C MET A 607 -16.54 -17.13 9.01
N GLU A 608 -16.48 -18.41 9.36
CA GLU A 608 -17.49 -19.06 10.23
C GLU A 608 -17.47 -18.47 11.65
N LEU A 609 -16.28 -18.13 12.18
CA LEU A 609 -16.12 -17.47 13.47
C LEU A 609 -16.66 -16.04 13.47
N GLU A 610 -16.45 -15.28 12.38
CA GLU A 610 -17.07 -13.96 12.21
C GLU A 610 -18.60 -14.04 12.02
N GLN A 611 -19.09 -15.04 11.28
CA GLN A 611 -20.53 -15.30 11.17
C GLN A 611 -21.15 -15.71 12.52
N LEU A 612 -20.45 -16.51 13.32
CA LEU A 612 -20.88 -16.87 14.68
C LEU A 612 -20.85 -15.67 15.63
N LYS A 613 -19.85 -14.78 15.53
CA LYS A 613 -19.82 -13.50 16.28
C LYS A 613 -20.98 -12.59 15.89
N GLN A 614 -21.27 -12.47 14.58
CA GLN A 614 -22.41 -11.70 14.10
C GLN A 614 -23.73 -12.31 14.57
N LYS A 615 -23.89 -13.63 14.50
CA LYS A 615 -25.07 -14.32 15.07
C LYS A 615 -25.18 -14.14 16.57
N LEU A 616 -24.08 -14.16 17.32
CA LEU A 616 -24.06 -13.93 18.76
C LEU A 616 -24.42 -12.47 19.11
N SER A 617 -24.01 -11.50 18.29
CA SER A 617 -24.43 -10.10 18.41
C SER A 617 -25.92 -9.92 18.10
N ALA A 618 -26.44 -10.60 17.08
CA ALA A 618 -27.85 -10.61 16.74
C ALA A 618 -28.70 -11.32 17.82
N LEU A 619 -28.23 -12.44 18.36
CA LEU A 619 -28.90 -13.16 19.45
C LEU A 619 -28.91 -12.35 20.75
N ASN A 620 -27.80 -11.67 21.08
CA ASN A 620 -27.76 -10.71 22.20
C ASN A 620 -28.73 -9.54 22.01
N SER A 621 -28.93 -9.08 20.77
CA SER A 621 -29.96 -8.07 20.47
C SER A 621 -31.39 -8.63 20.59
N SER A 622 -31.60 -9.92 20.29
CA SER A 622 -32.92 -10.59 20.41
C SER A 622 -33.25 -11.05 21.84
N ALA A 623 -32.24 -11.28 22.69
CA ALA A 623 -32.41 -11.63 24.10
C ALA A 623 -33.00 -10.48 24.94
N ALA A 624 -33.09 -9.27 24.37
CA ALA A 624 -33.84 -8.15 24.93
C ALA A 624 -35.38 -8.30 24.78
N THR A 625 -35.85 -9.30 24.03
CA THR A 625 -37.28 -9.54 23.79
C THR A 625 -37.65 -11.01 24.02
N GLY A 626 -38.30 -11.30 25.15
CA GLY A 626 -39.10 -12.52 25.35
C GLY A 626 -38.45 -13.65 26.19
N ALA A 627 -39.06 -13.95 27.34
CA ALA A 627 -38.55 -14.91 28.33
C ALA A 627 -38.68 -16.41 27.95
N ALA A 628 -39.41 -16.74 26.88
CA ALA A 628 -39.61 -18.13 26.43
C ALA A 628 -38.48 -18.64 25.52
N ASP A 629 -37.84 -17.74 24.76
CA ASP A 629 -36.73 -18.08 23.85
C ASP A 629 -35.38 -18.26 24.59
N LEU A 630 -35.32 -17.88 25.86
CA LEU A 630 -34.13 -18.04 26.71
C LEU A 630 -33.78 -19.51 26.99
N ALA A 631 -34.74 -20.42 27.03
CA ALA A 631 -34.48 -21.83 27.33
C ALA A 631 -33.98 -22.62 26.11
N SER A 632 -34.50 -22.32 24.91
CA SER A 632 -33.99 -22.87 23.64
C SER A 632 -32.62 -22.29 23.31
N ALA A 633 -32.42 -20.98 23.49
CA ALA A 633 -31.13 -20.32 23.30
C ALA A 633 -30.05 -20.82 24.28
N ARG A 634 -30.42 -21.24 25.50
CA ARG A 634 -29.49 -21.86 26.46
C ARG A 634 -29.02 -23.25 26.02
N LYS A 635 -29.93 -24.11 25.52
CA LYS A 635 -29.55 -25.44 24.98
C LYS A 635 -28.70 -25.34 23.73
N GLU A 636 -28.97 -24.34 22.89
CA GLU A 636 -28.17 -24.09 21.68
C GLU A 636 -26.79 -23.54 22.04
N ASN A 637 -26.68 -22.67 23.06
CA ASN A 637 -25.39 -22.24 23.61
C ASN A 637 -24.58 -23.40 24.19
N GLU A 638 -25.20 -24.32 24.91
CA GLU A 638 -24.52 -25.49 25.49
C GLU A 638 -23.98 -26.42 24.38
N LYS A 639 -24.75 -26.60 23.30
CA LYS A 639 -24.31 -27.34 22.10
C LYS A 639 -23.13 -26.65 21.38
N LEU A 640 -23.19 -25.32 21.24
CA LEU A 640 -22.10 -24.54 20.64
C LEU A 640 -20.83 -24.60 21.50
N GLN A 641 -20.96 -24.58 22.84
CA GLN A 641 -19.81 -24.72 23.75
C GLN A 641 -19.13 -26.09 23.62
N LEU A 642 -19.90 -27.17 23.47
CA LEU A 642 -19.36 -28.51 23.23
C LEU A 642 -18.60 -28.58 21.89
N GLN A 643 -19.14 -27.95 20.84
CA GLN A 643 -18.46 -27.89 19.54
C GLN A 643 -17.17 -27.09 19.63
N ILE A 644 -17.15 -25.95 20.32
CA ILE A 644 -15.95 -25.13 20.53
C ILE A 644 -14.85 -25.95 21.23
N ASN A 645 -15.20 -26.72 22.26
CA ASN A 645 -14.23 -27.58 22.96
C ASN A 645 -13.69 -28.70 22.06
N GLU A 646 -14.52 -29.26 21.17
CA GLU A 646 -14.07 -30.26 20.20
C GLU A 646 -13.10 -29.67 19.17
N TYR A 647 -13.38 -28.46 18.68
CA TYR A 647 -12.47 -27.74 17.78
C TYR A 647 -11.16 -27.34 18.46
N ALA A 648 -11.19 -26.93 19.72
CA ALA A 648 -9.98 -26.63 20.50
C ALA A 648 -9.08 -27.86 20.65
N ASN A 649 -9.66 -29.04 20.93
CA ASN A 649 -8.91 -30.29 21.01
C ASN A 649 -8.32 -30.70 19.66
N ARG A 650 -9.03 -30.50 18.55
CA ARG A 650 -8.51 -30.75 17.20
C ARG A 650 -7.38 -29.79 16.81
N HIS A 651 -7.45 -28.53 17.27
CA HIS A 651 -6.36 -27.58 17.08
C HIS A 651 -5.09 -28.03 17.80
N GLN A 652 -5.22 -28.47 19.05
CA GLN A 652 -4.11 -28.94 19.87
C GLN A 652 -3.42 -30.18 19.28
N THR A 653 -4.17 -31.11 18.68
CA THR A 653 -3.59 -32.30 18.01
C THR A 653 -2.89 -31.94 16.71
N LEU A 654 -3.42 -30.99 15.94
CA LEU A 654 -2.77 -30.48 14.73
C LEU A 654 -1.46 -29.74 15.07
N GLU A 655 -1.44 -28.95 16.13
CA GLU A 655 -0.22 -28.29 16.62
C GLU A 655 0.87 -29.29 17.02
N ALA A 656 0.50 -30.39 17.68
CA ALA A 656 1.44 -31.46 18.02
C ALA A 656 2.07 -32.11 16.77
N SER A 657 1.28 -32.33 15.71
CA SER A 657 1.77 -32.88 14.44
C SER A 657 2.69 -31.90 13.69
N LEU A 658 2.42 -30.59 13.79
CA LEU A 658 3.29 -29.53 13.29
C LEU A 658 4.62 -29.46 14.08
N GLY A 659 4.60 -29.76 15.37
CA GLY A 659 5.81 -29.88 16.19
C GLY A 659 6.74 -31.00 15.71
N GLN A 660 6.19 -32.17 15.39
CA GLN A 660 6.97 -33.32 14.89
C GLN A 660 7.61 -33.03 13.52
N THR A 661 6.84 -32.47 12.59
CA THR A 661 7.36 -32.12 11.25
C THR A 661 8.44 -31.03 11.29
N ARG A 662 8.39 -30.10 12.25
CA ARG A 662 9.47 -29.12 12.50
C ARG A 662 10.76 -29.77 12.97
N GLN A 663 10.69 -30.77 13.85
CA GLN A 663 11.88 -31.48 14.33
C GLN A 663 12.57 -32.24 13.19
N GLU A 664 11.80 -32.90 12.30
CA GLU A 664 12.33 -33.56 11.12
C GLU A 664 13.02 -32.58 10.15
N LEU A 665 12.45 -31.39 9.96
CA LEU A 665 13.02 -30.35 9.11
C LEU A 665 14.34 -29.81 9.68
N GLN A 666 14.42 -29.59 10.99
CA GLN A 666 15.65 -29.14 11.65
C GLN A 666 16.79 -30.18 11.53
N GLN A 667 16.47 -31.47 11.62
CA GLN A 667 17.45 -32.54 11.41
C GLN A 667 18.00 -32.52 9.97
N LYS A 668 17.16 -32.23 8.98
CA LYS A 668 17.58 -32.14 7.56
C LYS A 668 18.41 -30.88 7.26
N ILE A 669 18.12 -29.76 7.91
CA ILE A 669 18.95 -28.55 7.82
C ILE A 669 20.37 -28.82 8.34
N ASN A 670 20.49 -29.53 9.47
CA ASN A 670 21.79 -29.88 10.03
C ASN A 670 22.60 -30.79 9.08
N LEU A 671 21.94 -31.74 8.40
CA LEU A 671 22.57 -32.62 7.40
C LEU A 671 22.99 -31.85 6.13
N ALA A 672 22.23 -30.84 5.70
CA ALA A 672 22.62 -29.99 4.58
C ALA A 672 23.85 -29.13 4.91
N ALA A 673 23.96 -28.64 6.16
CA ALA A 673 25.11 -27.88 6.62
C ALA A 673 26.39 -28.73 6.66
N SER A 674 26.31 -30.02 7.05
CA SER A 674 27.48 -30.92 7.04
C SER A 674 27.98 -31.21 5.63
N LEU A 675 27.07 -31.43 4.66
CA LEU A 675 27.43 -31.63 3.26
C LEU A 675 28.07 -30.39 2.62
N GLN A 676 27.67 -29.19 3.07
CA GLN A 676 28.29 -27.94 2.62
C GLN A 676 29.72 -27.76 3.17
N ALA A 677 29.99 -28.22 4.39
CA ALA A 677 31.35 -28.25 4.93
C ALA A 677 32.26 -29.21 4.15
N GLU A 678 31.77 -30.42 3.83
CA GLU A 678 32.51 -31.37 2.98
C GLU A 678 32.82 -30.80 1.59
N ARG A 679 31.86 -30.10 0.97
CA ARG A 679 32.07 -29.44 -0.32
C ARG A 679 33.20 -28.40 -0.29
N ASN A 680 33.30 -27.62 0.79
CA ASN A 680 34.35 -26.61 0.93
C ASN A 680 35.73 -27.25 1.12
N ASP A 681 35.81 -28.38 1.86
CA ASP A 681 37.03 -29.17 1.99
C ASP A 681 37.49 -29.74 0.64
N PHE A 682 36.56 -30.25 -0.18
CA PHE A 682 36.87 -30.70 -1.54
C PHE A 682 37.34 -29.56 -2.46
N GLN A 683 36.78 -28.36 -2.34
CA GLN A 683 37.25 -27.21 -3.11
C GLN A 683 38.68 -26.80 -2.73
N LEU A 684 39.03 -26.84 -1.45
CA LEU A 684 40.40 -26.60 -1.00
C LEU A 684 41.36 -27.64 -1.59
N LYS A 685 41.03 -28.93 -1.49
CA LYS A 685 41.82 -30.02 -2.10
C LYS A 685 42.00 -29.85 -3.62
N LEU A 686 40.96 -29.37 -4.33
CA LEU A 686 41.04 -29.08 -5.78
C LEU A 686 42.01 -27.93 -6.09
N THR A 687 42.03 -26.88 -5.26
CA THR A 687 42.97 -25.77 -5.44
C THR A 687 44.42 -26.20 -5.18
N GLU A 688 44.66 -27.05 -4.18
CA GLU A 688 45.97 -27.62 -3.88
C GLU A 688 46.47 -28.52 -5.02
N ALA A 689 45.60 -29.38 -5.56
CA ALA A 689 45.92 -30.24 -6.70
C ALA A 689 46.27 -29.43 -7.96
N ASN A 690 45.55 -28.34 -8.24
CA ASN A 690 45.86 -27.45 -9.35
C ASN A 690 47.20 -26.73 -9.15
N LYS A 691 47.52 -26.31 -7.92
CA LYS A 691 48.82 -25.72 -7.59
C LYS A 691 49.96 -26.73 -7.82
N ALA A 692 49.78 -27.98 -7.39
CA ALA A 692 50.75 -29.06 -7.62
C ALA A 692 50.96 -29.35 -9.12
N LYS A 693 49.88 -29.33 -9.92
CA LYS A 693 49.96 -29.46 -11.39
C LYS A 693 50.79 -28.35 -12.02
N THR A 694 50.55 -27.08 -11.64
CA THR A 694 51.32 -25.96 -12.19
C THR A 694 52.80 -26.02 -11.81
N ALA A 695 53.14 -26.51 -10.61
CA ALA A 695 54.52 -26.73 -10.20
C ALA A 695 55.20 -27.81 -11.05
N ALA A 696 54.52 -28.94 -11.30
CA ALA A 696 55.02 -30.01 -12.17
C ALA A 696 55.21 -29.55 -13.64
N GLU A 697 54.35 -28.67 -14.16
CA GLU A 697 54.50 -28.06 -15.49
C GLU A 697 55.72 -27.13 -15.59
N ILE A 698 56.11 -26.47 -14.49
CA ILE A 698 57.32 -25.64 -14.43
C ILE A 698 58.57 -26.52 -14.38
N ASP A 699 58.57 -27.57 -13.55
CA ASP A 699 59.69 -28.51 -13.43
C ASP A 699 59.95 -29.25 -14.74
N THR A 700 58.90 -29.68 -15.44
CA THR A 700 59.03 -30.33 -16.76
C THR A 700 59.59 -29.39 -17.83
N LYS A 701 59.21 -28.11 -17.85
CA LYS A 701 59.82 -27.10 -18.73
C LYS A 701 61.31 -26.86 -18.40
N SER A 702 61.66 -26.82 -17.11
CA SER A 702 63.06 -26.70 -16.65
C SER A 702 63.91 -27.90 -17.10
N VAL A 703 63.38 -29.12 -16.98
CA VAL A 703 64.05 -30.35 -17.44
C VAL A 703 64.19 -30.37 -18.97
N GLN A 704 63.17 -29.94 -19.72
CA GLN A 704 63.25 -29.81 -21.18
C GLN A 704 64.30 -28.79 -21.63
N GLN A 705 64.44 -27.66 -20.92
CA GLN A 705 65.50 -26.69 -21.20
C GLN A 705 66.89 -27.26 -20.94
N LYS A 706 67.10 -27.97 -19.82
CA LYS A 706 68.37 -28.64 -19.53
C LYS A 706 68.71 -29.72 -20.57
N LEU A 707 67.72 -30.50 -21.00
CA LEU A 707 67.90 -31.49 -22.06
C LEU A 707 68.28 -30.83 -23.39
N SER A 708 67.69 -29.67 -23.73
CA SER A 708 68.03 -28.92 -24.93
C SER A 708 69.45 -28.34 -24.91
N SER A 709 69.94 -27.89 -23.74
CA SER A 709 71.32 -27.40 -23.62
C SER A 709 72.31 -28.55 -23.74
N ILE A 710 72.07 -29.68 -23.06
CA ILE A 710 72.95 -30.86 -23.12
C ILE A 710 72.98 -31.44 -24.54
N THR A 711 71.85 -31.46 -25.26
CA THR A 711 71.83 -31.89 -26.67
C THR A 711 72.57 -30.93 -27.59
N SER A 712 72.55 -29.62 -27.31
CA SER A 712 73.35 -28.66 -28.06
C SER A 712 74.86 -28.81 -27.81
N GLU A 713 75.28 -29.03 -26.56
CA GLU A 713 76.68 -29.26 -26.18
C GLU A 713 77.23 -30.59 -26.72
N THR A 714 76.43 -31.65 -26.69
CA THR A 714 76.83 -32.95 -27.26
C THR A 714 76.96 -32.87 -28.79
N ASN A 715 76.08 -32.14 -29.46
CA ASN A 715 76.18 -31.94 -30.91
C ASN A 715 77.37 -31.06 -31.30
N SER A 716 77.74 -30.04 -30.49
CA SER A 716 78.95 -29.24 -30.74
C SER A 716 80.22 -30.08 -30.55
N LEU A 717 80.29 -30.92 -29.52
CA LEU A 717 81.41 -31.85 -29.30
C LEU A 717 81.55 -32.89 -30.43
N ILE A 718 80.43 -33.40 -30.96
CA ILE A 718 80.43 -34.31 -32.11
C ILE A 718 80.93 -33.60 -33.39
N GLN A 719 80.60 -32.32 -33.58
CA GLN A 719 81.12 -31.54 -34.69
C GLN A 719 82.61 -31.22 -34.56
N GLU A 720 83.09 -30.86 -33.36
CA GLU A 720 84.53 -30.67 -33.10
C GLU A 720 85.34 -31.94 -33.36
N LEU A 721 84.83 -33.11 -32.96
CA LEU A 721 85.48 -34.39 -33.20
C LEU A 721 85.54 -34.78 -34.68
N LYS A 722 84.59 -34.31 -35.51
CA LYS A 722 84.59 -34.56 -36.97
C LYS A 722 85.58 -33.68 -37.74
N GLN A 723 86.01 -32.55 -37.18
CA GLN A 723 86.97 -31.64 -37.82
C GLN A 723 88.44 -32.06 -37.64
N ARG A 724 88.72 -33.07 -36.79
CA ARG A 724 90.06 -33.67 -36.68
C ARG A 724 90.30 -34.66 -37.83
N THR A 725 91.31 -34.40 -38.66
CA THR A 725 91.62 -35.17 -39.88
C THR A 725 92.28 -36.53 -39.67
N ASP A 726 92.57 -36.91 -38.41
CA ASP A 726 93.43 -38.05 -38.10
C ASP A 726 92.66 -39.20 -37.41
N LEU A 727 91.35 -39.34 -37.67
CA LEU A 727 90.52 -40.36 -37.02
C LEU A 727 90.45 -41.69 -37.80
N PRO A 728 90.71 -42.85 -37.14
CA PRO A 728 90.50 -44.18 -37.70
C PRO A 728 89.06 -44.41 -38.18
N VAL A 729 88.89 -45.10 -39.31
CA VAL A 729 87.59 -45.38 -39.97
C VAL A 729 86.59 -46.10 -39.02
N THR A 730 87.09 -46.88 -38.06
CA THR A 730 86.28 -47.56 -37.02
C THR A 730 85.66 -46.62 -36.00
N LEU A 731 86.27 -45.45 -35.74
CA LEU A 731 85.74 -44.43 -34.84
C LEU A 731 84.74 -43.51 -35.54
N GLN A 732 84.90 -43.26 -36.85
CA GLN A 732 83.91 -42.52 -37.65
C GLN A 732 82.57 -43.28 -37.74
N THR A 733 82.60 -44.60 -37.87
CA THR A 733 81.39 -45.43 -37.86
C THR A 733 80.71 -45.48 -36.49
N ARG A 734 81.48 -45.48 -35.38
CA ARG A 734 80.93 -45.38 -34.02
C ARG A 734 80.33 -44.00 -33.72
N LEU A 735 80.95 -42.91 -34.20
CA LEU A 735 80.40 -41.56 -34.11
C LEU A 735 79.07 -41.42 -34.88
N SER A 736 78.98 -41.99 -36.09
CA SER A 736 77.71 -42.05 -36.83
C SER A 736 76.64 -42.91 -36.12
N GLY A 737 77.06 -43.98 -35.43
CA GLY A 737 76.20 -44.79 -34.58
C GLY A 737 75.70 -44.05 -33.33
N MET A 738 76.53 -43.22 -32.71
CA MET A 738 76.16 -42.37 -31.57
C MET A 738 75.19 -41.26 -31.97
N GLU A 739 75.34 -40.65 -33.14
CA GLU A 739 74.33 -39.72 -33.69
C GLU A 739 72.97 -40.40 -33.88
N LYS A 740 72.96 -41.67 -34.33
CA LYS A 740 71.72 -42.44 -34.42
C LYS A 740 71.11 -42.73 -33.05
N THR A 741 71.89 -43.08 -32.03
CA THR A 741 71.34 -43.33 -30.68
C THR A 741 70.90 -42.05 -29.98
N ILE A 742 71.57 -40.91 -30.17
CA ILE A 742 71.12 -39.60 -29.66
C ILE A 742 69.84 -39.16 -30.40
N SER A 743 69.75 -39.40 -31.71
CA SER A 743 68.52 -39.19 -32.48
C SER A 743 67.38 -40.13 -32.06
N VAL A 744 67.69 -41.31 -31.53
CA VAL A 744 66.71 -42.28 -31.01
C VAL A 744 66.29 -41.94 -29.58
N LEU A 745 67.19 -41.46 -28.72
CA LEU A 745 66.84 -40.97 -27.38
C LEU A 745 65.97 -39.69 -27.44
N GLY A 746 66.19 -38.84 -28.44
CA GLY A 746 65.29 -37.72 -28.75
C GLY A 746 63.95 -38.14 -29.37
N LYS A 747 63.82 -39.38 -29.88
CA LYS A 747 62.61 -39.94 -30.50
C LYS A 747 61.95 -41.09 -29.70
N GLY A 748 62.51 -41.48 -28.55
CA GLY A 748 62.27 -42.77 -27.89
C GLY A 748 61.51 -42.71 -26.57
N VAL A 749 60.50 -41.86 -26.43
CA VAL A 749 59.54 -41.92 -25.30
C VAL A 749 58.15 -42.28 -25.83
N LEU A 750 58.03 -43.48 -26.37
CA LEU A 750 56.80 -44.23 -26.64
C LEU A 750 57.26 -45.71 -26.57
N ILE A 751 56.79 -46.67 -25.76
CA ILE A 751 55.63 -46.92 -24.89
C ILE A 751 56.02 -48.16 -24.04
N ASN A 752 55.61 -48.29 -22.75
CA ASN A 752 54.84 -49.47 -22.26
C ASN A 752 54.67 -49.61 -20.73
N LYS A 753 53.44 -50.05 -20.38
CA LYS A 753 53.02 -50.93 -19.25
C LYS A 753 53.01 -50.29 -17.84
N LEU A 754 51.95 -50.32 -17.03
CA LEU A 754 50.85 -51.27 -16.68
C LEU A 754 49.77 -50.48 -15.86
N PRO A 755 48.79 -51.10 -15.16
CA PRO A 755 47.69 -51.98 -15.57
C PRO A 755 46.32 -51.38 -15.22
N GLY A 756 45.24 -52.06 -15.63
CA GLY A 756 43.87 -51.72 -15.24
C GLY A 756 43.52 -52.06 -13.79
N GLY A 757 42.43 -51.44 -13.33
CA GLY A 757 41.62 -51.83 -12.17
C GLY A 757 42.15 -51.36 -10.81
N ILE A 758 41.39 -50.54 -10.08
CA ILE A 758 40.33 -50.95 -9.15
C ILE A 758 39.72 -49.69 -8.49
N SER A 759 38.39 -49.74 -8.37
CA SER A 759 37.42 -48.98 -7.52
C SER A 759 37.33 -47.47 -7.64
#